data_AF-A0A0M9I3C3-F1
#
_entry.id   AF-A0A0M9I3C3-F1
#
_cell.length_a   1.000
_cell.length_b   1.000
_cell.length_c   1.000
_cell.angle_alpha   90.00
_cell.angle_beta   90.00
_cell.angle_gamma   90.00
#
_symmetry.space_group_name_H-M   'P 1'
#
loop_
_entity.id
_entity.type
_entity.pdbx_description
1 polymer ?
#
loop_
_entity_poly.entity_id
_entity_poly.type
_entity_poly.pdbx_seq_one_letter_code
_entity_poly.pdbx_strand_id
1 'polypeptide(L)'
;MAGSGNDRVPAPSFNPWTAAYEYAVDAWQRGVLYADVMRQRGNQYHDHMAKRAPNVLSMEYEFVLDGRELPRPVNYGLLRIKPPEGVTVDPIKRPFLVVDPRAGHGPGIGGFKPESEIGVAVRAGHPCYFATFLPQPVPTQTVEDVMKAEAHFLEEIIARHPDAEGKPVVVANCQAGWQIMMTAAVRPELFGPIIIAGAPLSYWAGWRGMNPMRYAGGLLGGSWLTALTSDLGDGKFDGAWLVQNFENLNPANTLWSKQYNLYAKVDTEADRYLSFEKWWGGHVFLNGPEIQYIVDNLFVGNRLSTAGLVTSDGIRIDLRNIRSPIVVFCSKGDNITPPPQALGWIPDLYQDDAEVLAHDQTIVYAVHESIGHLGIFVSGSVARKEHQEFTSNIDMIDVLPPGIYQAEIADKTPDTPNADLAYGKYVLSFEQRNMDDVRAIVDRKEDDDRRFAAVARISDINLGIYRSFVQPWVRALVTPQSAEWSQRLHPLRLPYELVSDRNPLIAPVAQVAEQVREHRQPVAPDNPFLLAQEMFSKLVETSLNIFQELRDSADERTFMGVYGSPLVQDLAGLGGKDGQPRRHPGVSPEHRRFMEERAAELRSLLQEGGLRVAAIRMLLYVAGAEGGLDERSFALIRKMRAEAGNAMTLQEFKDITRDQAMMMRLDSAAVLQTMPKLLEGSSPAAIREALESMKHVLEAAEPLNPAARASLAEMERIFETAARAATAKREPSAPTRPAARKPAAAKRDAAPAESATPAARPRRAATAASAKSTPQAAVKAAARKQAAPVRVRKPATAKAKPE
;
A
#
# COMPACT_ATOMS: atom_id res chain seq x y z
N MET A 1 35.82 -52.84 -52.84
CA MET A 1 35.77 -53.89 -51.81
C MET A 1 35.57 -53.16 -50.49
N ALA A 2 34.31 -52.89 -50.12
CA ALA A 2 33.58 -53.59 -49.05
C ALA A 2 34.14 -53.25 -47.64
N GLY A 3 33.40 -52.74 -46.66
CA GLY A 3 31.96 -52.89 -46.46
C GLY A 3 31.30 -51.74 -45.67
N SER A 4 30.00 -51.64 -45.92
CA SER A 4 29.02 -50.85 -45.19
C SER A 4 28.68 -51.53 -43.86
N GLY A 5 29.09 -50.94 -42.74
CA GLY A 5 28.60 -51.29 -41.40
C GLY A 5 27.43 -50.38 -41.04
N ASN A 6 26.22 -50.84 -41.30
CA ASN A 6 24.98 -50.16 -40.95
C ASN A 6 24.54 -50.66 -39.56
N ASP A 7 25.22 -50.21 -38.50
CA ASP A 7 24.84 -50.53 -37.12
C ASP A 7 23.62 -49.71 -36.71
N ARG A 8 22.45 -50.13 -37.19
CA ARG A 8 21.17 -49.76 -36.58
C ARG A 8 21.05 -50.52 -35.28
N VAL A 9 21.30 -49.84 -34.16
CA VAL A 9 20.86 -50.29 -32.84
C VAL A 9 19.37 -50.63 -32.94
N PRO A 10 18.91 -51.84 -32.57
CA PRO A 10 17.49 -52.15 -32.58
C PRO A 10 16.79 -51.20 -31.61
N ALA A 11 15.85 -50.40 -32.10
CA ALA A 11 14.95 -49.66 -31.23
C ALA A 11 14.25 -50.70 -30.31
N PRO A 12 14.19 -50.48 -28.98
CA PRO A 12 13.51 -51.42 -28.10
C PRO A 12 12.09 -51.65 -28.61
N SER A 13 11.69 -52.92 -28.67
CA SER A 13 10.35 -53.31 -29.13
C SER A 13 9.31 -52.70 -28.19
N PHE A 14 8.68 -51.62 -28.64
CA PHE A 14 7.57 -50.99 -27.94
C PHE A 14 6.41 -52.01 -27.82
N ASN A 15 6.17 -52.52 -26.61
CA ASN A 15 4.99 -53.34 -26.32
C ASN A 15 3.90 -52.43 -25.72
N PRO A 16 2.86 -52.05 -26.50
CA PRO A 16 1.81 -51.15 -26.01
C PRO A 16 1.05 -51.70 -24.80
N TRP A 17 0.96 -53.03 -24.64
CA TRP A 17 0.27 -53.64 -23.49
C TRP A 17 1.07 -53.50 -22.20
N THR A 18 2.39 -53.69 -22.26
CA THR A 18 3.27 -53.47 -21.11
C THR A 18 3.26 -52.00 -20.71
N ALA A 19 3.41 -51.09 -21.68
CA ALA A 19 3.35 -49.65 -21.42
C ALA A 19 1.99 -49.22 -20.83
N ALA A 20 0.88 -49.78 -21.31
CA ALA A 20 -0.46 -49.51 -20.76
C ALA A 20 -0.60 -50.01 -19.32
N TYR A 21 -0.09 -51.20 -19.02
CA TYR A 21 -0.13 -51.78 -17.69
C TYR A 21 0.71 -50.97 -16.69
N GLU A 22 1.96 -50.64 -17.04
CA GLU A 22 2.85 -49.82 -16.21
C GLU A 22 2.22 -48.45 -15.91
N TYR A 23 1.63 -47.81 -16.93
CA TYR A 23 0.88 -46.57 -16.75
C TYR A 23 -0.34 -46.74 -15.83
N ALA A 24 -1.13 -47.80 -16.01
CA ALA A 24 -2.33 -48.04 -15.20
C ALA A 24 -1.98 -48.26 -13.72
N VAL A 25 -0.90 -49.00 -13.44
CA VAL A 25 -0.38 -49.18 -12.07
C VAL A 25 0.03 -47.83 -11.48
N ASP A 26 0.86 -47.07 -12.19
CA ASP A 26 1.30 -45.74 -11.74
C ASP A 26 0.12 -44.77 -11.51
N ALA A 27 -0.83 -44.71 -12.46
CA ALA A 27 -1.98 -43.83 -12.40
C ALA A 27 -2.91 -44.16 -11.22
N TRP A 28 -3.11 -45.45 -10.94
CA TRP A 28 -3.85 -45.91 -9.75
C TRP A 28 -3.12 -45.52 -8.46
N GLN A 29 -1.81 -45.77 -8.38
CA GLN A 29 -1.00 -45.40 -7.22
C GLN A 29 -1.04 -43.89 -6.96
N ARG A 30 -0.84 -43.06 -8.00
CA ARG A 30 -0.97 -41.60 -7.89
C ARG A 30 -2.37 -41.18 -7.44
N GLY A 31 -3.41 -41.88 -7.88
CA GLY A 31 -4.80 -41.64 -7.47
C GLY A 31 -5.03 -41.89 -5.98
N VAL A 32 -4.50 -43.00 -5.45
CA VAL A 32 -4.55 -43.31 -4.01
C VAL A 32 -3.78 -42.25 -3.20
N LEU A 33 -2.56 -41.91 -3.62
CA LEU A 33 -1.74 -40.91 -2.92
C LEU A 33 -2.40 -39.52 -2.96
N TYR A 34 -2.98 -39.13 -4.09
CA TYR A 34 -3.75 -37.89 -4.21
C TYR A 34 -4.93 -37.88 -3.25
N ALA A 35 -5.72 -38.96 -3.20
CA ALA A 35 -6.84 -39.09 -2.28
C ALA A 35 -6.38 -38.99 -0.81
N ASP A 36 -5.23 -39.56 -0.47
CA ASP A 36 -4.65 -39.44 0.86
C ASP A 36 -4.22 -38.00 1.18
N VAL A 37 -3.58 -37.28 0.25
CA VAL A 37 -3.25 -35.86 0.46
C VAL A 37 -4.53 -35.03 0.67
N MET A 38 -5.59 -35.30 -0.10
CA MET A 38 -6.87 -34.60 0.07
C MET A 38 -7.55 -34.92 1.41
N ARG A 39 -7.42 -36.17 1.90
CA ARG A 39 -7.85 -36.57 3.25
C ARG A 39 -7.06 -35.85 4.34
N GLN A 40 -5.73 -35.83 4.23
CA GLN A 40 -4.84 -35.11 5.15
C GLN A 40 -5.18 -33.63 5.21
N ARG A 41 -5.52 -33.02 4.06
CA ARG A 41 -6.00 -31.64 3.98
C ARG A 41 -7.27 -31.42 4.80
N GLY A 42 -8.27 -32.30 4.71
CA GLY A 42 -9.49 -32.20 5.50
C GLY A 42 -9.24 -32.34 7.01
N ASN A 43 -8.40 -33.29 7.41
CA ASN A 43 -7.96 -33.44 8.80
C ASN A 43 -7.26 -32.19 9.32
N GLN A 44 -6.29 -31.69 8.56
CA GLN A 44 -5.55 -30.47 8.88
C GLN A 44 -6.48 -29.26 9.01
N TYR A 45 -7.50 -29.16 8.15
CA TYR A 45 -8.52 -28.12 8.24
C TYR A 45 -9.28 -28.18 9.56
N HIS A 46 -9.76 -29.38 9.96
CA HIS A 46 -10.45 -29.55 11.24
C HIS A 46 -9.55 -29.18 12.44
N ASP A 47 -8.31 -29.66 12.45
CA ASP A 47 -7.35 -29.35 13.52
C ASP A 47 -7.02 -27.86 13.55
N HIS A 48 -6.91 -27.22 12.39
CA HIS A 48 -6.65 -25.78 12.29
C HIS A 48 -7.83 -24.97 12.82
N MET A 49 -9.06 -25.27 12.39
CA MET A 49 -10.27 -24.54 12.80
C MET A 49 -10.67 -24.80 14.25
N ALA A 50 -10.23 -25.91 14.87
CA ALA A 50 -10.43 -26.16 16.29
C ALA A 50 -9.56 -25.27 17.20
N LYS A 51 -8.54 -24.59 16.65
CA LYS A 51 -7.70 -23.67 17.43
C LYS A 51 -8.50 -22.45 17.88
N ARG A 52 -8.16 -21.92 19.06
CA ARG A 52 -8.77 -20.67 19.58
C ARG A 52 -8.48 -19.45 18.69
N ALA A 53 -7.28 -19.38 18.12
CA ALA A 53 -6.83 -18.29 17.26
C ALA A 53 -6.06 -18.88 16.06
N PRO A 54 -6.76 -19.44 15.06
CA PRO A 54 -6.11 -20.04 13.90
C PRO A 54 -5.37 -18.97 13.11
N ASN A 55 -4.05 -19.15 12.98
CA ASN A 55 -3.19 -18.36 12.11
C ASN A 55 -2.11 -19.27 11.51
N VAL A 56 -1.47 -18.78 10.45
CA VAL A 56 -0.41 -19.50 9.72
C VAL A 56 0.97 -18.85 9.86
N LEU A 57 1.16 -17.99 10.87
CA LEU A 57 2.48 -17.44 11.20
C LEU A 57 3.45 -18.58 11.54
N SER A 58 4.62 -18.56 10.90
CA SER A 58 5.68 -19.53 11.15
C SER A 58 6.60 -19.15 12.31
N MET A 59 6.63 -17.86 12.71
CA MET A 59 7.51 -17.33 13.75
C MET A 59 6.86 -17.42 15.13
N GLU A 60 7.70 -17.55 16.17
CA GLU A 60 7.25 -17.37 17.54
C GLU A 60 6.86 -15.92 17.83
N TYR A 61 5.87 -15.73 18.69
CA TYR A 61 5.38 -14.42 19.08
C TYR A 61 4.94 -14.35 20.53
N GLU A 62 4.86 -13.13 21.03
CA GLU A 62 4.23 -12.74 22.30
C GLU A 62 2.93 -12.00 21.99
N PHE A 63 1.87 -12.32 22.72
CA PHE A 63 0.60 -11.60 22.61
C PHE A 63 0.67 -10.30 23.43
N VAL A 64 0.44 -9.16 22.79
CA VAL A 64 0.63 -7.83 23.39
C VAL A 64 -0.68 -7.21 23.83
N LEU A 65 -1.70 -7.23 22.96
CA LEU A 65 -2.95 -6.51 23.19
C LEU A 65 -4.14 -7.25 22.55
N ASP A 66 -5.24 -7.37 23.30
CA ASP A 66 -6.52 -7.92 22.82
C ASP A 66 -7.48 -6.80 22.42
N GLY A 67 -7.78 -6.70 21.12
CA GLY A 67 -8.71 -5.70 20.60
C GLY A 67 -10.13 -5.82 21.17
N ARG A 68 -10.49 -6.97 21.77
CA ARG A 68 -11.79 -7.16 22.42
C ARG A 68 -11.90 -6.45 23.77
N GLU A 69 -10.77 -6.09 24.37
CA GLU A 69 -10.69 -5.39 25.64
C GLU A 69 -10.65 -3.85 25.46
N LEU A 70 -10.57 -3.38 24.21
CA LEU A 70 -10.63 -1.96 23.89
C LEU A 70 -12.03 -1.37 24.13
N PRO A 71 -12.14 -0.04 24.35
CA PRO A 71 -13.44 0.62 24.54
C PRO A 71 -14.44 0.37 23.41
N ARG A 72 -13.93 0.15 22.19
CA ARG A 72 -14.69 -0.33 21.04
C ARG A 72 -14.13 -1.69 20.62
N PRO A 73 -14.73 -2.79 21.10
CA PRO A 73 -14.18 -4.13 20.90
C PRO A 73 -14.10 -4.53 19.43
N VAL A 74 -12.97 -5.10 19.04
CA VAL A 74 -12.76 -5.72 17.73
C VAL A 74 -12.13 -7.11 17.86
N ASN A 75 -12.26 -7.94 16.83
CA ASN A 75 -11.68 -9.29 16.79
C ASN A 75 -10.18 -9.30 16.45
N TYR A 76 -9.52 -8.14 16.45
CA TYR A 76 -8.10 -7.99 16.17
C TYR A 76 -7.26 -8.11 17.45
N GLY A 77 -5.97 -8.40 17.28
CA GLY A 77 -5.00 -8.38 18.37
C GLY A 77 -3.62 -7.99 17.86
N LEU A 78 -2.78 -7.51 18.78
CA LEU A 78 -1.40 -7.15 18.49
C LEU A 78 -0.46 -8.24 18.98
N LEU A 79 0.39 -8.73 18.09
CA LEU A 79 1.46 -9.68 18.39
C LEU A 79 2.82 -8.99 18.25
N ARG A 80 3.77 -9.33 19.13
CA ARG A 80 5.19 -8.99 18.98
C ARG A 80 5.94 -10.23 18.53
N ILE A 81 6.67 -10.13 17.42
CA ILE A 81 7.45 -11.24 16.88
C ILE A 81 8.72 -11.41 17.71
N LYS A 82 9.01 -12.65 18.11
CA LYS A 82 10.27 -12.99 18.77
C LYS A 82 11.36 -13.15 17.71
N PRO A 83 12.53 -12.52 17.89
CA PRO A 83 13.65 -12.74 16.98
C PRO A 83 14.03 -14.22 16.95
N PRO A 84 14.28 -14.83 15.78
CA PRO A 84 14.79 -16.18 15.69
C PRO A 84 16.20 -16.26 16.28
N GLU A 85 16.65 -17.47 16.62
CA GLU A 85 17.97 -17.70 17.22
C GLU A 85 19.09 -17.11 16.35
N GLY A 86 20.02 -16.39 16.98
CA GLY A 86 21.14 -15.72 16.30
C GLY A 86 20.83 -14.36 15.67
N VAL A 87 19.57 -13.91 15.66
CA VAL A 87 19.20 -12.57 15.18
C VAL A 87 19.01 -11.61 16.36
N THR A 88 19.76 -10.51 16.36
CA THR A 88 19.62 -9.44 17.36
C THR A 88 18.80 -8.31 16.77
N VAL A 89 17.79 -7.86 17.50
CA VAL A 89 17.00 -6.67 17.18
C VAL A 89 17.59 -5.46 17.90
N ASP A 90 17.74 -4.36 17.17
CA ASP A 90 18.20 -3.09 17.69
C ASP A 90 17.00 -2.25 18.16
N PRO A 91 16.91 -1.87 19.45
CA PRO A 91 15.80 -1.07 19.97
C PRO A 91 15.76 0.38 19.45
N ILE A 92 16.87 0.88 18.88
CA ILE A 92 16.95 2.21 18.28
C ILE A 92 16.32 2.21 16.88
N LYS A 93 16.33 1.06 16.20
CA LYS A 93 15.68 0.93 14.89
C LYS A 93 14.17 1.04 15.00
N ARG A 94 13.58 1.63 13.97
CA ARG A 94 12.12 1.83 13.89
C ARG A 94 11.39 0.49 13.95
N PRO A 95 10.31 0.38 14.73
CA PRO A 95 9.51 -0.82 14.75
C PRO A 95 8.69 -0.97 13.45
N PHE A 96 8.41 -2.21 13.07
CA PHE A 96 7.56 -2.58 11.93
C PHE A 96 6.24 -3.14 12.45
N LEU A 97 5.13 -2.78 11.79
CA LEU A 97 3.83 -3.41 11.94
C LEU A 97 3.40 -4.00 10.60
N VAL A 98 3.23 -5.32 10.55
CA VAL A 98 2.68 -6.02 9.38
C VAL A 98 1.20 -6.30 9.60
N VAL A 99 0.37 -6.00 8.60
CA VAL A 99 -1.09 -6.15 8.64
C VAL A 99 -1.58 -6.94 7.44
N ASP A 100 -2.15 -8.11 7.72
CA ASP A 100 -2.67 -9.01 6.69
C ASP A 100 -4.12 -8.69 6.29
N PRO A 101 -4.52 -9.06 5.06
CA PRO A 101 -5.87 -8.84 4.59
C PRO A 101 -6.87 -9.77 5.29
N ARG A 102 -7.98 -9.22 5.77
CA ARG A 102 -9.22 -9.95 6.09
C ARG A 102 -10.10 -10.08 4.84
N ALA A 103 -9.51 -10.58 3.76
CA ALA A 103 -10.15 -10.75 2.45
C ALA A 103 -10.80 -12.14 2.27
N GLY A 104 -11.33 -12.71 3.34
CA GLY A 104 -11.97 -14.04 3.36
C GLY A 104 -11.13 -15.15 3.98
N HIS A 105 -9.80 -15.00 4.02
CA HIS A 105 -8.86 -15.92 4.66
C HIS A 105 -8.44 -15.46 6.06
N GLY A 106 -7.90 -16.40 6.85
CA GLY A 106 -7.31 -16.15 8.16
C GLY A 106 -5.95 -15.45 8.09
N PRO A 107 -5.45 -14.94 9.22
CA PRO A 107 -4.22 -14.15 9.27
C PRO A 107 -2.96 -15.02 9.27
N GLY A 108 -1.83 -14.37 9.03
CA GLY A 108 -0.47 -14.90 9.21
C GLY A 108 0.27 -15.14 7.89
N ILE A 109 -0.27 -14.71 6.77
CA ILE A 109 0.32 -14.89 5.45
C ILE A 109 1.58 -14.03 5.29
N GLY A 110 1.62 -12.81 5.84
CA GLY A 110 2.82 -11.95 5.89
C GLY A 110 3.96 -12.48 6.77
N GLY A 111 3.74 -13.59 7.48
CA GLY A 111 4.72 -14.34 8.28
C GLY A 111 4.80 -15.83 7.95
N PHE A 112 4.28 -16.24 6.78
CA PHE A 112 4.09 -17.66 6.43
C PHE A 112 5.41 -18.41 6.20
N LYS A 113 6.48 -17.69 5.84
CA LYS A 113 7.82 -18.23 5.59
C LYS A 113 8.90 -17.36 6.24
N PRO A 114 10.10 -17.91 6.55
CA PRO A 114 11.23 -17.11 7.03
C PRO A 114 11.61 -15.93 6.11
N GLU A 115 11.34 -16.04 4.82
CA GLU A 115 11.61 -14.99 3.82
C GLU A 115 10.46 -13.99 3.62
N SER A 116 9.37 -14.10 4.39
CA SER A 116 8.25 -13.15 4.35
C SER A 116 8.63 -11.77 4.90
N GLU A 117 7.74 -10.79 4.77
CA GLU A 117 7.92 -9.40 5.20
C GLU A 117 8.36 -9.30 6.67
N ILE A 118 7.70 -10.07 7.56
CA ILE A 118 8.09 -10.16 8.97
C ILE A 118 9.54 -10.66 9.09
N GLY A 119 9.88 -11.72 8.38
CA GLY A 119 11.20 -12.33 8.43
C GLY A 119 12.30 -11.44 7.83
N VAL A 120 11.98 -10.63 6.83
CA VAL A 120 12.89 -9.62 6.26
C VAL A 120 13.14 -8.50 7.28
N ALA A 121 12.10 -7.92 7.89
CA ALA A 121 12.24 -6.86 8.89
C ALA A 121 13.05 -7.31 10.12
N VAL A 122 12.75 -8.49 10.66
CA VAL A 122 13.45 -9.03 11.84
C VAL A 122 14.93 -9.32 11.52
N ARG A 123 15.25 -9.89 10.35
CA ARG A 123 16.65 -10.12 9.94
C ARG A 123 17.42 -8.82 9.69
N ALA A 124 16.74 -7.76 9.28
CA ALA A 124 17.31 -6.42 9.19
C ALA A 124 17.51 -5.76 10.57
N GLY A 125 17.11 -6.42 11.66
CA GLY A 125 17.32 -5.98 13.04
C GLY A 125 16.23 -5.05 13.57
N HIS A 126 15.08 -4.94 12.92
CA HIS A 126 13.96 -4.10 13.38
C HIS A 126 13.07 -4.86 14.38
N PRO A 127 12.55 -4.18 15.43
CA PRO A 127 11.45 -4.72 16.21
C PRO A 127 10.23 -4.93 15.31
N CYS A 128 9.60 -6.11 15.35
CA CYS A 128 8.50 -6.43 14.44
C CYS A 128 7.24 -6.86 15.19
N TYR A 129 6.10 -6.35 14.72
CA TYR A 129 4.78 -6.59 15.24
C TYR A 129 3.85 -7.05 14.12
N PHE A 130 2.79 -7.74 14.50
CA PHE A 130 1.78 -8.23 13.58
C PHE A 130 0.37 -7.98 14.12
N ALA A 131 -0.48 -7.36 13.31
CA ALA A 131 -1.90 -7.21 13.60
C ALA A 131 -2.65 -8.46 13.14
N THR A 132 -3.00 -9.32 14.09
CA THR A 132 -3.75 -10.56 13.86
C THR A 132 -5.25 -10.33 14.05
N PHE A 133 -6.08 -11.30 13.65
CA PHE A 133 -7.52 -11.30 13.90
C PHE A 133 -8.10 -12.71 14.08
N LEU A 134 -9.22 -12.81 14.79
CA LEU A 134 -9.94 -14.07 14.98
C LEU A 134 -10.93 -14.33 13.83
N PRO A 135 -11.29 -15.58 13.53
CA PRO A 135 -12.24 -15.89 12.45
C PRO A 135 -13.61 -15.24 12.60
N GLN A 136 -14.08 -15.06 13.83
CA GLN A 136 -15.38 -14.47 14.13
C GLN A 136 -15.22 -13.00 14.55
N PRO A 137 -15.94 -12.05 13.92
CA PRO A 137 -16.02 -10.68 14.40
C PRO A 137 -16.71 -10.58 15.76
N VAL A 138 -16.44 -9.50 16.48
CA VAL A 138 -17.29 -9.09 17.61
C VAL A 138 -18.60 -8.51 17.04
N PRO A 139 -19.80 -8.79 17.60
CA PRO A 139 -21.07 -8.49 16.94
C PRO A 139 -21.32 -7.05 16.50
N THR A 140 -20.76 -6.06 17.19
CA THR A 140 -20.98 -4.63 16.88
C THR A 140 -19.82 -3.97 16.14
N GLN A 141 -18.78 -4.73 15.84
CA GLN A 141 -17.58 -4.21 15.20
C GLN A 141 -17.90 -3.62 13.82
N THR A 142 -17.34 -2.44 13.55
CA THR A 142 -17.39 -1.74 12.26
C THR A 142 -15.99 -1.52 11.70
N VAL A 143 -15.88 -1.10 10.43
CA VAL A 143 -14.60 -0.70 9.82
C VAL A 143 -13.92 0.41 10.61
N GLU A 144 -14.69 1.40 11.09
CA GLU A 144 -14.16 2.51 11.89
C GLU A 144 -13.63 2.04 13.25
N ASP A 145 -14.25 1.02 13.86
CA ASP A 145 -13.75 0.48 15.13
C ASP A 145 -12.43 -0.26 14.93
N VAL A 146 -12.26 -0.96 13.80
CA VAL A 146 -10.97 -1.57 13.46
C VAL A 146 -9.90 -0.53 13.17
N MET A 147 -10.22 0.56 12.47
CA MET A 147 -9.29 1.70 12.28
C MET A 147 -8.83 2.27 13.64
N LYS A 148 -9.73 2.41 14.61
CA LYS A 148 -9.40 2.86 15.97
C LYS A 148 -8.51 1.86 16.71
N ALA A 149 -8.75 0.56 16.54
CA ALA A 149 -7.90 -0.47 17.11
C ALA A 149 -6.49 -0.46 16.50
N GLU A 150 -6.36 -0.29 15.19
CA GLU A 150 -5.06 -0.13 14.50
C GLU A 150 -4.29 1.08 15.01
N ALA A 151 -4.96 2.23 15.18
CA ALA A 151 -4.36 3.42 15.79
C ALA A 151 -3.87 3.13 17.22
N HIS A 152 -4.67 2.44 18.04
CA HIS A 152 -4.26 2.02 19.38
C HIS A 152 -3.07 1.05 19.37
N PHE A 153 -2.99 0.15 18.38
CA PHE A 153 -1.83 -0.74 18.24
C PHE A 153 -0.56 0.05 17.95
N LEU A 154 -0.63 1.07 17.10
CA LEU A 154 0.52 1.95 16.83
C LEU A 154 0.91 2.78 18.06
N GLU A 155 -0.06 3.28 18.83
CA GLU A 155 0.20 3.96 20.10
C GLU A 155 0.94 3.05 21.08
N GLU A 156 0.52 1.79 21.22
CA GLU A 156 1.17 0.79 22.07
C GLU A 156 2.59 0.46 21.57
N ILE A 157 2.78 0.32 20.26
CA ILE A 157 4.11 0.12 19.67
C ILE A 157 5.01 1.32 19.97
N ILE A 158 4.55 2.55 19.71
CA ILE A 158 5.31 3.77 19.97
C ILE A 158 5.69 3.88 21.45
N ALA A 159 4.76 3.60 22.36
CA ALA A 159 5.02 3.64 23.80
C ALA A 159 6.10 2.63 24.24
N ARG A 160 6.22 1.50 23.55
CA ARG A 160 7.24 0.47 23.82
C ARG A 160 8.62 0.79 23.24
N HIS A 161 8.71 1.72 22.30
CA HIS A 161 9.95 2.09 21.61
C HIS A 161 10.20 3.61 21.70
N PRO A 162 10.38 4.17 22.91
CA PRO A 162 10.56 5.62 23.09
C PRO A 162 11.84 6.17 22.46
N ASP A 163 12.86 5.31 22.31
CA ASP A 163 14.18 5.68 21.78
C ASP A 163 14.34 5.39 20.27
N ALA A 164 13.28 4.94 19.60
CA ALA A 164 13.34 4.64 18.17
C ALA A 164 13.58 5.90 17.33
N GLU A 165 14.40 5.78 16.27
CA GLU A 165 14.76 6.91 15.38
C GLU A 165 13.57 7.52 14.60
N GLY A 166 12.39 6.91 14.65
CA GLY A 166 11.18 7.43 14.05
C GLY A 166 9.95 6.58 14.29
N LYS A 167 8.81 7.04 13.78
CA LYS A 167 7.50 6.36 13.87
C LYS A 167 7.50 4.97 13.20
N PRO A 168 6.63 4.05 13.60
CA PRO A 168 6.61 2.69 13.06
C PRO A 168 6.39 2.66 11.54
N VAL A 169 7.11 1.75 10.86
CA VAL A 169 6.85 1.41 9.46
C VAL A 169 5.65 0.47 9.42
N VAL A 170 4.69 0.70 8.52
CA VAL A 170 3.50 -0.16 8.40
C VAL A 170 3.48 -0.82 7.02
N VAL A 171 3.46 -2.15 7.01
CA VAL A 171 3.32 -2.97 5.80
C VAL A 171 1.91 -3.53 5.78
N ALA A 172 1.12 -3.17 4.76
CA ALA A 172 -0.29 -3.47 4.68
C ALA A 172 -0.62 -4.17 3.36
N ASN A 173 -1.06 -5.43 3.48
CA ASN A 173 -1.25 -6.33 2.35
C ASN A 173 -2.70 -6.30 1.86
N CYS A 174 -2.89 -6.14 0.54
CA CYS A 174 -4.19 -6.24 -0.13
C CYS A 174 -5.28 -5.39 0.58
N GLN A 175 -6.30 -6.02 1.14
CA GLN A 175 -7.41 -5.36 1.85
C GLN A 175 -6.95 -4.52 3.05
N ALA A 176 -5.87 -4.91 3.73
CA ALA A 176 -5.32 -4.11 4.83
C ALA A 176 -4.78 -2.75 4.35
N GLY A 177 -4.35 -2.65 3.09
CA GLY A 177 -3.77 -1.42 2.55
C GLY A 177 -4.74 -0.24 2.56
N TRP A 178 -5.96 -0.40 2.07
CA TRP A 178 -6.94 0.69 2.13
C TRP A 178 -7.34 1.03 3.57
N GLN A 179 -7.33 0.04 4.47
CA GLN A 179 -7.72 0.23 5.86
C GLN A 179 -6.68 1.06 6.61
N ILE A 180 -5.40 0.72 6.46
CA ILE A 180 -4.28 1.48 6.99
C ILE A 180 -4.21 2.87 6.37
N MET A 181 -4.48 3.03 5.08
CA MET A 181 -4.55 4.33 4.43
C MET A 181 -5.67 5.21 5.02
N MET A 182 -6.84 4.64 5.35
CA MET A 182 -7.90 5.36 6.06
C MET A 182 -7.45 5.77 7.47
N THR A 183 -6.82 4.86 8.21
CA THR A 183 -6.32 5.12 9.57
C THR A 183 -5.24 6.21 9.56
N ALA A 184 -4.30 6.16 8.62
CA ALA A 184 -3.23 7.14 8.45
C ALA A 184 -3.76 8.52 8.02
N ALA A 185 -4.85 8.58 7.25
CA ALA A 185 -5.48 9.85 6.88
C ALA A 185 -6.14 10.56 8.07
N VAL A 186 -6.56 9.82 9.10
CA VAL A 186 -7.21 10.35 10.31
C VAL A 186 -6.23 10.58 11.45
N ARG A 187 -5.20 9.73 11.57
CA ARG A 187 -4.16 9.77 12.62
C ARG A 187 -2.74 9.80 12.01
N PRO A 188 -2.41 10.79 11.16
CA PRO A 188 -1.14 10.80 10.42
C PRO A 188 0.10 10.85 11.33
N GLU A 189 -0.02 11.33 12.57
CA GLU A 189 1.07 11.47 13.53
C GLU A 189 1.59 10.13 14.10
N LEU A 190 0.88 9.03 13.85
CA LEU A 190 1.25 7.69 14.31
C LEU A 190 2.13 6.92 13.31
N PHE A 191 2.20 7.35 12.05
CA PHE A 191 2.77 6.55 10.97
C PHE A 191 4.17 7.03 10.57
N GLY A 192 5.12 6.10 10.43
CA GLY A 192 6.30 6.27 9.58
C GLY A 192 5.97 5.92 8.13
N PRO A 193 6.95 5.49 7.32
CA PRO A 193 6.70 4.99 5.97
C PRO A 193 5.62 3.90 5.93
N ILE A 194 4.77 3.96 4.91
CA ILE A 194 3.66 3.02 4.69
C ILE A 194 3.94 2.26 3.40
N ILE A 195 4.01 0.93 3.47
CA ILE A 195 4.14 0.05 2.30
C ILE A 195 2.78 -0.61 2.08
N ILE A 196 2.14 -0.30 0.95
CA ILE A 196 0.92 -0.97 0.51
C ILE A 196 1.23 -1.92 -0.64
N ALA A 197 1.04 -3.22 -0.39
CA ALA A 197 1.40 -4.29 -1.32
C ALA A 197 0.13 -4.92 -1.90
N GLY A 198 -0.08 -4.74 -3.22
CA GLY A 198 -1.25 -5.28 -3.93
C GLY A 198 -2.59 -4.73 -3.42
N ALA A 199 -2.62 -3.49 -2.94
CA ALA A 199 -3.81 -2.90 -2.32
C ALA A 199 -4.61 -2.00 -3.29
N PRO A 200 -5.91 -2.28 -3.54
CA PRO A 200 -6.73 -1.45 -4.42
C PRO A 200 -7.21 -0.19 -3.67
N LEU A 201 -7.00 0.97 -4.29
CA LEU A 201 -7.47 2.26 -3.77
C LEU A 201 -8.42 2.98 -4.75
N SER A 202 -8.31 2.73 -6.06
CA SER A 202 -9.23 3.25 -7.08
C SER A 202 -9.93 2.11 -7.83
N TYR A 203 -11.10 1.71 -7.33
CA TYR A 203 -11.81 0.49 -7.73
C TYR A 203 -12.45 0.56 -9.13
N TRP A 204 -12.69 1.77 -9.62
CA TRP A 204 -13.23 1.98 -10.97
C TRP A 204 -12.12 1.98 -12.04
N ALA A 205 -10.86 2.20 -11.65
CA ALA A 205 -9.73 2.24 -12.59
C ALA A 205 -9.39 0.83 -13.13
N GLY A 206 -8.80 0.78 -14.33
CA GLY A 206 -8.49 -0.49 -15.01
C GLY A 206 -8.39 -0.34 -16.52
N TRP A 207 -7.59 -1.21 -17.13
CA TRP A 207 -7.45 -1.31 -18.59
C TRP A 207 -8.64 -2.06 -19.18
N ARG A 208 -9.08 -1.66 -20.39
CA ARG A 208 -10.11 -2.41 -21.11
C ARG A 208 -9.51 -3.70 -21.69
N GLY A 209 -10.31 -4.75 -21.81
CA GLY A 209 -9.88 -6.07 -22.28
C GLY A 209 -9.03 -6.85 -21.28
N MET A 210 -8.87 -6.34 -20.05
CA MET A 210 -8.04 -6.95 -19.00
C MET A 210 -8.79 -6.91 -17.66
N ASN A 211 -8.64 -7.96 -16.85
CA ASN A 211 -9.05 -8.02 -15.44
C ASN A 211 -10.50 -7.52 -15.19
N PRO A 212 -11.54 -8.23 -15.69
CA PRO A 212 -12.93 -7.75 -15.68
C PRO A 212 -13.59 -7.73 -14.30
N MET A 213 -12.91 -8.17 -13.23
CA MET A 213 -13.48 -8.24 -11.87
C MET A 213 -14.13 -6.92 -11.45
N ARG A 214 -13.57 -5.78 -11.83
CA ARG A 214 -14.13 -4.45 -11.50
C ARG A 214 -15.58 -4.26 -11.97
N TYR A 215 -16.03 -4.97 -13.00
CA TYR A 215 -17.38 -4.88 -13.53
C TYR A 215 -18.41 -5.68 -12.73
N ALA A 216 -17.97 -6.60 -11.87
CA ALA A 216 -18.85 -7.53 -11.14
C ALA A 216 -19.92 -6.81 -10.30
N GLY A 217 -19.57 -5.68 -9.67
CA GLY A 217 -20.53 -4.88 -8.92
C GLY A 217 -21.70 -4.38 -9.78
N GLY A 218 -21.45 -4.05 -11.05
CA GLY A 218 -22.50 -3.70 -12.00
C GLY A 218 -23.28 -4.90 -12.52
N LEU A 219 -22.59 -5.98 -12.88
CA LEU A 219 -23.21 -7.18 -13.46
C LEU A 219 -24.11 -7.92 -12.46
N LEU A 220 -23.79 -7.85 -11.17
CA LEU A 220 -24.60 -8.43 -10.09
C LEU A 220 -25.71 -7.50 -9.57
N GLY A 221 -25.87 -6.32 -10.18
CA GLY A 221 -26.89 -5.36 -9.80
C GLY A 221 -26.60 -4.58 -8.51
N GLY A 222 -25.34 -4.47 -8.12
CA GLY A 222 -24.89 -3.69 -6.98
C GLY A 222 -24.72 -4.50 -5.69
N SER A 223 -24.76 -3.79 -4.57
CA SER A 223 -24.42 -4.32 -3.24
C SER A 223 -25.57 -5.00 -2.49
N TRP A 224 -26.75 -5.13 -3.10
CA TRP A 224 -27.90 -5.79 -2.47
C TRP A 224 -27.62 -7.28 -2.15
N LEU A 225 -26.82 -7.96 -2.96
CA LEU A 225 -26.38 -9.33 -2.69
C LEU A 225 -25.54 -9.43 -1.42
N THR A 226 -24.73 -8.41 -1.12
CA THR A 226 -23.95 -8.34 0.12
C THR A 226 -24.87 -8.31 1.34
N ALA A 227 -25.95 -7.53 1.28
CA ALA A 227 -26.97 -7.50 2.32
C ALA A 227 -27.70 -8.85 2.43
N LEU A 228 -28.13 -9.41 1.29
CA LEU A 228 -28.82 -10.70 1.25
C LEU A 228 -27.99 -11.83 1.86
N THR A 229 -26.75 -11.99 1.43
CA THR A 229 -25.89 -13.07 1.94
C THR A 229 -25.56 -12.88 3.41
N SER A 230 -25.43 -11.63 3.87
CA SER A 230 -25.27 -11.34 5.30
C SER A 230 -26.53 -11.68 6.11
N ASP A 231 -27.71 -11.38 5.59
CA ASP A 231 -28.98 -11.70 6.28
C ASP A 231 -29.22 -13.21 6.32
N LEU A 232 -28.87 -13.94 5.25
CA LEU A 232 -28.88 -15.42 5.22
C LEU A 232 -27.90 -16.03 6.21
N GLY A 233 -26.80 -15.34 6.50
CA GLY A 233 -25.81 -15.68 7.52
C GLY A 233 -26.13 -15.16 8.92
N ASP A 234 -27.39 -14.81 9.21
CA ASP A 234 -27.84 -14.27 10.51
C ASP A 234 -27.05 -13.01 10.93
N GLY A 235 -26.89 -12.08 9.99
CA GLY A 235 -26.17 -10.83 10.18
C GLY A 235 -24.65 -10.94 9.99
N LYS A 236 -24.13 -12.13 9.66
CA LYS A 236 -22.71 -12.36 9.33
C LYS A 236 -22.54 -12.67 7.86
N PHE A 237 -21.54 -12.05 7.25
CA PHE A 237 -21.07 -12.37 5.93
C PHE A 237 -19.98 -13.44 6.00
N ASP A 238 -20.18 -14.50 5.23
CA ASP A 238 -19.24 -15.60 5.11
C ASP A 238 -18.14 -15.27 4.11
N GLY A 239 -16.88 -15.18 4.58
CA GLY A 239 -15.72 -14.87 3.75
C GLY A 239 -15.42 -15.92 2.66
N ALA A 240 -16.02 -17.12 2.73
CA ALA A 240 -15.91 -18.11 1.66
C ALA A 240 -16.47 -17.60 0.32
N TRP A 241 -17.44 -16.68 0.34
CA TRP A 241 -17.90 -16.01 -0.89
C TRP A 241 -16.83 -15.09 -1.50
N LEU A 242 -15.96 -14.48 -0.68
CA LEU A 242 -14.82 -13.70 -1.19
C LEU A 242 -13.77 -14.63 -1.80
N VAL A 243 -13.43 -15.72 -1.10
CA VAL A 243 -12.50 -16.75 -1.60
C VAL A 243 -12.98 -17.32 -2.94
N GLN A 244 -14.28 -17.56 -3.08
CA GLN A 244 -14.87 -18.02 -4.34
C GLN A 244 -14.68 -17.03 -5.49
N ASN A 245 -14.74 -15.72 -5.22
CA ASN A 245 -14.45 -14.71 -6.24
C ASN A 245 -12.99 -14.79 -6.71
N PHE A 246 -12.04 -15.04 -5.81
CA PHE A 246 -10.64 -15.27 -6.19
C PHE A 246 -10.46 -16.53 -7.04
N GLU A 247 -11.12 -17.64 -6.65
CA GLU A 247 -11.05 -18.90 -7.39
C GLU A 247 -11.68 -18.80 -8.79
N ASN A 248 -12.73 -18.00 -8.95
CA ASN A 248 -13.43 -17.81 -10.22
C ASN A 248 -12.60 -17.04 -11.26
N LEU A 249 -11.55 -16.33 -10.86
CA LEU A 249 -10.73 -15.57 -11.82
C LEU A 249 -9.92 -16.44 -12.73
N ASN A 250 -9.48 -17.60 -12.24
CA ASN A 250 -8.68 -18.53 -13.01
C ASN A 250 -9.30 -19.93 -12.94
N PRO A 251 -10.34 -20.20 -13.75
CA PRO A 251 -11.01 -21.50 -13.80
C PRO A 251 -10.05 -22.63 -14.15
N ALA A 252 -9.05 -22.40 -15.01
CA ALA A 252 -8.06 -23.40 -15.36
C ALA A 252 -7.27 -23.87 -14.14
N ASN A 253 -6.74 -22.93 -13.36
CA ASN A 253 -6.02 -23.24 -12.13
C ASN A 253 -6.92 -23.88 -11.07
N THR A 254 -8.10 -23.30 -10.82
CA THR A 254 -9.02 -23.73 -9.76
C THR A 254 -9.61 -25.11 -10.03
N LEU A 255 -10.13 -25.34 -11.24
CA LEU A 255 -10.85 -26.57 -11.59
C LEU A 255 -9.93 -27.69 -12.05
N TRP A 256 -8.69 -27.38 -12.48
CA TRP A 256 -7.79 -28.37 -13.07
C TRP A 256 -6.33 -28.24 -12.62
N SER A 257 -5.58 -27.22 -13.05
CA SER A 257 -4.11 -27.22 -13.02
C SER A 257 -3.53 -27.40 -11.62
N LYS A 258 -4.14 -26.80 -10.58
CA LYS A 258 -3.70 -26.97 -9.18
C LYS A 258 -3.82 -28.44 -8.73
N GLN A 259 -4.97 -29.05 -8.98
CA GLN A 259 -5.26 -30.43 -8.58
C GLN A 259 -4.47 -31.44 -9.42
N TYR A 260 -4.36 -31.19 -10.73
CA TYR A 260 -3.57 -32.02 -11.63
C TYR A 260 -2.08 -31.94 -11.31
N ASN A 261 -1.53 -30.77 -10.95
CA ASN A 261 -0.12 -30.66 -10.55
C ASN A 261 0.16 -31.47 -9.28
N LEU A 262 -0.75 -31.45 -8.30
CA LEU A 262 -0.64 -32.32 -7.12
C LEU A 262 -0.70 -33.80 -7.52
N TYR A 263 -1.68 -34.21 -8.33
CA TYR A 263 -1.80 -35.59 -8.80
C TYR A 263 -0.56 -36.05 -9.58
N ALA A 264 -0.09 -35.24 -10.52
CA ALA A 264 1.03 -35.56 -11.40
C ALA A 264 2.37 -35.63 -10.65
N LYS A 265 2.55 -34.82 -9.60
CA LYS A 265 3.79 -34.72 -8.80
C LYS A 265 3.58 -35.14 -7.35
N VAL A 266 2.65 -36.07 -7.10
CA VAL A 266 2.19 -36.42 -5.75
C VAL A 266 3.33 -36.84 -4.81
N ASP A 267 4.40 -37.40 -5.37
CA ASP A 267 5.59 -37.84 -4.65
C ASP A 267 6.44 -36.67 -4.07
N THR A 268 6.24 -35.44 -4.55
CA THR A 268 7.05 -34.25 -4.15
C THR A 268 6.23 -33.03 -3.77
N GLU A 269 4.97 -32.95 -4.22
CA GLU A 269 4.15 -31.74 -4.14
C GLU A 269 3.28 -31.67 -2.88
N ALA A 270 3.09 -32.80 -2.17
CA ALA A 270 2.16 -32.93 -1.06
C ALA A 270 2.40 -31.89 0.06
N ASP A 271 3.64 -31.74 0.54
CA ASP A 271 3.96 -30.84 1.65
C ASP A 271 3.70 -29.37 1.29
N ARG A 272 4.08 -28.97 0.07
CA ARG A 272 3.85 -27.61 -0.43
C ARG A 272 2.36 -27.33 -0.55
N TYR A 273 1.60 -28.27 -1.10
CA TYR A 273 0.16 -28.17 -1.27
C TYR A 273 -0.55 -28.06 0.09
N LEU A 274 -0.30 -28.99 1.02
CA LEU A 274 -0.90 -29.00 2.35
C LEU A 274 -0.55 -27.74 3.17
N SER A 275 0.68 -27.25 3.05
CA SER A 275 1.09 -26.01 3.72
C SER A 275 0.25 -24.81 3.26
N PHE A 276 0.04 -24.69 1.95
CA PHE A 276 -0.78 -23.61 1.37
C PHE A 276 -2.28 -23.79 1.68
N GLU A 277 -2.80 -25.02 1.57
CA GLU A 277 -4.21 -25.32 1.84
C GLU A 277 -4.63 -25.07 3.29
N LYS A 278 -3.70 -25.18 4.24
CA LYS A 278 -3.93 -24.79 5.63
C LYS A 278 -4.40 -23.34 5.75
N TRP A 279 -3.81 -22.44 4.96
CA TRP A 279 -4.23 -21.03 4.89
C TRP A 279 -5.45 -20.85 4.00
N TRP A 280 -5.43 -21.44 2.78
CA TRP A 280 -6.49 -21.27 1.79
C TRP A 280 -7.87 -21.73 2.29
N GLY A 281 -7.92 -22.82 3.07
CA GLY A 281 -9.17 -23.30 3.67
C GLY A 281 -9.63 -22.50 4.90
N GLY A 282 -8.78 -21.64 5.47
CA GLY A 282 -9.01 -20.93 6.73
C GLY A 282 -9.97 -19.74 6.60
N HIS A 283 -11.24 -20.00 6.30
CA HIS A 283 -12.23 -18.95 6.03
C HIS A 283 -12.62 -18.15 7.29
N VAL A 284 -12.74 -16.82 7.14
CA VAL A 284 -13.16 -15.90 8.22
C VAL A 284 -14.46 -15.18 7.88
N PHE A 285 -15.06 -14.51 8.87
CA PHE A 285 -16.34 -13.83 8.73
C PHE A 285 -16.19 -12.32 8.86
N LEU A 286 -17.14 -11.59 8.29
CA LEU A 286 -17.37 -10.16 8.54
C LEU A 286 -18.78 -9.94 9.09
N ASN A 287 -19.00 -8.91 9.90
CA ASN A 287 -20.36 -8.49 10.20
C ASN A 287 -20.99 -7.92 8.91
N GLY A 288 -22.30 -8.11 8.75
CA GLY A 288 -23.03 -7.57 7.60
C GLY A 288 -22.79 -6.07 7.37
N PRO A 289 -22.86 -5.22 8.41
CA PRO A 289 -22.51 -3.80 8.29
C PRO A 289 -21.06 -3.53 7.85
N GLU A 290 -20.09 -4.35 8.26
CA GLU A 290 -18.68 -4.18 7.84
C GLU A 290 -18.53 -4.40 6.35
N ILE A 291 -18.97 -5.56 5.83
CA ILE A 291 -18.83 -5.88 4.41
C ILE A 291 -19.68 -4.96 3.54
N GLN A 292 -20.86 -4.56 4.02
CA GLN A 292 -21.73 -3.64 3.31
C GLN A 292 -21.05 -2.27 3.17
N TYR A 293 -20.44 -1.76 4.26
CA TYR A 293 -19.66 -0.53 4.21
C TYR A 293 -18.55 -0.63 3.17
N ILE A 294 -17.79 -1.73 3.17
CA ILE A 294 -16.69 -1.96 2.22
C ILE A 294 -17.20 -1.95 0.78
N VAL A 295 -18.24 -2.71 0.46
CA VAL A 295 -18.76 -2.83 -0.91
C VAL A 295 -19.37 -1.51 -1.39
N ASP A 296 -20.21 -0.86 -0.57
CA ASP A 296 -20.88 0.39 -0.95
C ASP A 296 -19.90 1.53 -1.19
N ASN A 297 -18.90 1.65 -0.32
CA ASN A 297 -18.02 2.81 -0.30
C ASN A 297 -16.77 2.64 -1.16
N LEU A 298 -16.24 1.43 -1.25
CA LEU A 298 -14.99 1.16 -1.96
C LEU A 298 -15.24 0.59 -3.34
N PHE A 299 -15.74 -0.64 -3.42
CA PHE A 299 -15.89 -1.37 -4.68
C PHE A 299 -16.89 -0.72 -5.64
N VAL A 300 -18.09 -0.42 -5.16
CA VAL A 300 -19.15 0.18 -5.99
C VAL A 300 -19.00 1.70 -6.01
N GLY A 301 -18.79 2.32 -4.86
CA GLY A 301 -18.81 3.78 -4.73
C GLY A 301 -17.52 4.52 -5.05
N ASN A 302 -16.36 3.85 -5.01
CA ASN A 302 -15.03 4.43 -5.20
C ASN A 302 -14.79 5.76 -4.43
N ARG A 303 -15.29 5.82 -3.20
CA ARG A 303 -15.32 7.04 -2.38
C ARG A 303 -14.01 7.33 -1.67
N LEU A 304 -13.15 6.34 -1.47
CA LEU A 304 -11.84 6.55 -0.83
C LEU A 304 -10.91 7.37 -1.73
N SER A 305 -10.79 7.03 -3.01
CA SER A 305 -9.94 7.77 -3.95
C SER A 305 -10.43 9.19 -4.26
N THR A 306 -11.64 9.55 -3.82
CA THR A 306 -12.26 10.86 -4.06
C THR A 306 -12.53 11.64 -2.77
N ALA A 307 -11.92 11.23 -1.65
CA ALA A 307 -12.12 11.83 -0.31
C ALA A 307 -13.61 11.98 0.08
N GLY A 308 -14.44 11.04 -0.36
CA GLY A 308 -15.89 11.04 -0.17
C GLY A 308 -16.36 10.34 1.11
N LEU A 309 -15.44 9.84 1.93
CA LEU A 309 -15.75 9.15 3.18
C LEU A 309 -15.65 10.08 4.39
N VAL A 310 -16.53 9.85 5.34
CA VAL A 310 -16.63 10.61 6.59
C VAL A 310 -16.87 9.63 7.73
N THR A 311 -16.09 9.76 8.79
CA THR A 311 -16.24 8.98 10.03
C THR A 311 -17.51 9.38 10.78
N SER A 312 -17.92 8.57 11.75
CA SER A 312 -19.12 8.80 12.56
C SER A 312 -19.10 10.12 13.35
N ASP A 313 -17.93 10.67 13.65
CA ASP A 313 -17.71 11.96 14.31
C ASP A 313 -17.49 13.14 13.34
N GLY A 314 -17.63 12.92 12.03
CA GLY A 314 -17.62 13.98 11.02
C GLY A 314 -16.25 14.30 10.42
N ILE A 315 -15.23 13.49 10.69
CA ILE A 315 -13.89 13.66 10.11
C ILE A 315 -13.89 13.09 8.69
N ARG A 316 -13.51 13.91 7.71
CA ARG A 316 -13.35 13.46 6.32
C ARG A 316 -12.08 12.62 6.21
N ILE A 317 -12.21 11.42 5.63
CA ILE A 317 -11.07 10.57 5.30
C ILE A 317 -10.54 11.05 3.93
N ASP A 318 -9.48 11.86 3.98
CA ASP A 318 -8.79 12.39 2.81
C ASP A 318 -7.33 11.92 2.84
N LEU A 319 -6.93 11.07 1.90
CA LEU A 319 -5.58 10.49 1.88
C LEU A 319 -4.49 11.55 1.71
N ARG A 320 -4.85 12.77 1.25
CA ARG A 320 -3.92 13.90 1.17
C ARG A 320 -3.50 14.44 2.54
N ASN A 321 -4.15 13.99 3.62
CA ASN A 321 -3.74 14.30 5.00
C ASN A 321 -2.55 13.46 5.48
N ILE A 322 -2.21 12.38 4.78
CA ILE A 322 -1.06 11.54 5.11
C ILE A 322 0.22 12.35 4.83
N ARG A 323 1.14 12.38 5.80
CA ARG A 323 2.44 13.10 5.71
C ARG A 323 3.65 12.18 5.60
N SER A 324 3.40 10.88 5.76
CA SER A 324 4.44 9.86 5.72
C SER A 324 4.57 9.28 4.33
N PRO A 325 5.78 8.91 3.87
CA PRO A 325 5.96 8.37 2.54
C PRO A 325 5.13 7.11 2.31
N ILE A 326 4.53 7.03 1.13
CA ILE A 326 3.67 5.91 0.72
C ILE A 326 4.35 5.15 -0.40
N VAL A 327 4.69 3.89 -0.14
CA VAL A 327 5.25 2.96 -1.12
C VAL A 327 4.12 2.08 -1.66
N VAL A 328 3.87 2.17 -2.96
CA VAL A 328 2.87 1.37 -3.67
C VAL A 328 3.55 0.28 -4.46
N PHE A 329 3.43 -0.98 -4.01
CA PHE A 329 3.95 -2.13 -4.74
C PHE A 329 2.82 -2.87 -5.46
N CYS A 330 2.86 -2.89 -6.78
CA CYS A 330 1.86 -3.51 -7.63
C CYS A 330 2.50 -4.27 -8.80
N SER A 331 1.71 -5.07 -9.53
CA SER A 331 2.22 -5.81 -10.69
C SER A 331 1.25 -5.85 -11.86
N LYS A 332 1.76 -5.82 -13.10
CA LYS A 332 0.93 -6.03 -14.30
C LYS A 332 0.39 -7.47 -14.41
N GLY A 333 1.01 -8.42 -13.71
CA GLY A 333 0.50 -9.79 -13.55
C GLY A 333 -0.62 -9.92 -12.52
N ASP A 334 -0.91 -8.87 -11.76
CA ASP A 334 -2.00 -8.86 -10.78
C ASP A 334 -3.35 -8.63 -11.47
N ASN A 335 -4.22 -9.64 -11.42
CA ASN A 335 -5.58 -9.58 -11.94
C ASN A 335 -6.64 -9.18 -10.91
N ILE A 336 -6.24 -8.94 -9.66
CA ILE A 336 -7.06 -8.39 -8.57
C ILE A 336 -6.88 -6.89 -8.50
N THR A 337 -5.62 -6.46 -8.34
CA THR A 337 -5.22 -5.08 -8.12
C THR A 337 -4.15 -4.68 -9.15
N PRO A 338 -4.52 -4.58 -10.44
CA PRO A 338 -3.59 -4.14 -11.47
C PRO A 338 -3.14 -2.68 -11.20
N PRO A 339 -2.05 -2.22 -11.84
CA PRO A 339 -1.48 -0.89 -11.59
C PRO A 339 -2.50 0.27 -11.65
N PRO A 340 -3.50 0.30 -12.56
CA PRO A 340 -4.53 1.33 -12.53
C PRO A 340 -5.32 1.39 -11.22
N GLN A 341 -5.61 0.26 -10.57
CA GLN A 341 -6.35 0.23 -9.31
C GLN A 341 -5.47 0.61 -8.11
N ALA A 342 -4.20 0.21 -8.15
CA ALA A 342 -3.22 0.52 -7.10
C ALA A 342 -2.81 2.01 -7.11
N LEU A 343 -2.66 2.60 -8.31
CA LEU A 343 -2.16 3.97 -8.49
C LEU A 343 -3.23 5.01 -8.83
N GLY A 344 -4.43 4.59 -9.26
CA GLY A 344 -5.48 5.48 -9.74
C GLY A 344 -5.98 6.50 -8.72
N TRP A 345 -5.73 6.28 -7.43
CA TRP A 345 -6.07 7.23 -6.38
C TRP A 345 -5.24 8.52 -6.43
N ILE A 346 -4.03 8.44 -6.97
CA ILE A 346 -3.12 9.58 -7.10
C ILE A 346 -3.74 10.63 -8.04
N PRO A 347 -4.07 10.34 -9.31
CA PRO A 347 -4.73 11.30 -10.19
C PRO A 347 -6.21 11.54 -9.87
N ASP A 348 -6.83 10.76 -8.97
CA ASP A 348 -8.17 11.07 -8.46
C ASP A 348 -8.15 12.16 -7.37
N LEU A 349 -7.05 12.24 -6.60
CA LEU A 349 -6.89 13.18 -5.48
C LEU A 349 -6.10 14.43 -5.85
N TYR A 350 -5.06 14.29 -6.67
CA TYR A 350 -4.11 15.34 -7.02
C TYR A 350 -4.23 15.76 -8.48
N GLN A 351 -4.37 17.07 -8.71
CA GLN A 351 -4.46 17.63 -10.07
C GLN A 351 -3.13 17.67 -10.79
N ASP A 352 -2.04 17.88 -10.08
CA ASP A 352 -0.71 18.04 -10.64
C ASP A 352 0.35 17.78 -9.55
N ASP A 353 1.61 17.83 -9.96
CA ASP A 353 2.76 17.76 -9.07
C ASP A 353 2.75 18.83 -7.96
N ALA A 354 2.19 20.03 -8.22
CA ALA A 354 2.16 21.10 -7.25
C ALA A 354 1.23 20.78 -6.07
N GLU A 355 0.09 20.12 -6.32
CA GLU A 355 -0.77 19.63 -5.24
C GLU A 355 -0.09 18.52 -4.41
N VAL A 356 0.63 17.59 -5.04
CA VAL A 356 1.38 16.54 -4.31
C VAL A 356 2.39 17.18 -3.35
N LEU A 357 3.14 18.16 -3.84
CA LEU A 357 4.14 18.90 -3.07
C LEU A 357 3.52 19.71 -1.94
N ALA A 358 2.43 20.42 -2.19
CA ALA A 358 1.79 21.26 -1.18
C ALA A 358 1.17 20.45 -0.03
N HIS A 359 0.83 19.18 -0.29
CA HIS A 359 0.41 18.22 0.73
C HIS A 359 1.58 17.49 1.42
N ASP A 360 2.82 17.94 1.24
CA ASP A 360 4.02 17.30 1.82
C ASP A 360 4.09 15.80 1.53
N GLN A 361 3.60 15.40 0.35
CA GLN A 361 3.41 13.99 0.07
C GLN A 361 4.57 13.41 -0.74
N THR A 362 5.11 12.30 -0.24
CA THR A 362 6.10 11.47 -0.95
C THR A 362 5.44 10.17 -1.36
N ILE A 363 5.29 9.94 -2.67
CA ILE A 363 4.72 8.71 -3.21
C ILE A 363 5.82 7.99 -4.00
N VAL A 364 6.11 6.76 -3.61
CA VAL A 364 7.01 5.87 -4.32
C VAL A 364 6.17 4.73 -4.89
N TYR A 365 6.31 4.40 -6.16
CA TYR A 365 5.65 3.23 -6.74
C TYR A 365 6.66 2.28 -7.38
N ALA A 366 6.37 0.98 -7.27
CA ALA A 366 7.08 -0.09 -7.95
C ALA A 366 6.07 -0.94 -8.73
N VAL A 367 6.33 -1.11 -10.04
CA VAL A 367 5.49 -1.92 -10.93
C VAL A 367 6.30 -3.13 -11.38
N HIS A 368 5.95 -4.31 -10.88
CA HIS A 368 6.54 -5.55 -11.35
C HIS A 368 5.84 -6.06 -12.62
N GLU A 369 6.58 -6.64 -13.57
CA GLU A 369 6.04 -7.05 -14.88
C GLU A 369 5.07 -8.24 -14.83
N SER A 370 5.36 -9.30 -14.06
CA SER A 370 4.65 -10.58 -14.20
C SER A 370 4.15 -11.25 -12.92
N ILE A 371 4.33 -10.64 -11.75
CA ILE A 371 3.93 -11.26 -10.48
C ILE A 371 2.40 -11.27 -10.36
N GLY A 372 1.82 -12.44 -10.10
CA GLY A 372 0.40 -12.54 -9.73
C GLY A 372 0.14 -12.01 -8.32
N HIS A 373 -1.13 -11.69 -8.00
CA HIS A 373 -1.53 -11.02 -6.74
C HIS A 373 -0.89 -11.60 -5.47
N LEU A 374 -1.00 -12.92 -5.25
CA LEU A 374 -0.42 -13.57 -4.07
C LEU A 374 1.12 -13.53 -4.07
N GLY A 375 1.75 -13.51 -5.24
CA GLY A 375 3.20 -13.43 -5.34
C GLY A 375 3.77 -12.13 -4.79
N ILE A 376 2.96 -11.05 -4.72
CA ILE A 376 3.35 -9.73 -4.21
C ILE A 376 3.69 -9.80 -2.70
N PHE A 377 2.96 -10.59 -1.91
CA PHE A 377 3.11 -10.59 -0.43
C PHE A 377 3.24 -11.98 0.21
N VAL A 378 2.91 -13.07 -0.50
CA VAL A 378 2.97 -14.45 0.04
C VAL A 378 4.28 -15.17 -0.33
N SER A 379 4.96 -14.77 -1.40
CA SER A 379 6.05 -15.56 -1.99
C SER A 379 7.45 -15.14 -1.54
N GLY A 380 8.13 -16.06 -0.84
CA GLY A 380 9.54 -15.90 -0.43
C GLY A 380 10.59 -15.96 -1.55
N SER A 381 10.21 -16.17 -2.83
CA SER A 381 11.16 -16.20 -3.95
C SER A 381 10.90 -15.15 -5.04
N VAL A 382 9.67 -14.66 -5.21
CA VAL A 382 9.32 -13.83 -6.37
C VAL A 382 9.27 -12.34 -6.04
N ALA A 383 8.78 -11.95 -4.85
CA ALA A 383 8.81 -10.55 -4.37
C ALA A 383 9.89 -10.30 -3.28
N ARG A 384 10.77 -11.28 -3.06
CA ARG A 384 11.79 -11.23 -1.99
C ARG A 384 12.76 -10.08 -2.21
N LYS A 385 13.11 -9.80 -3.47
CA LYS A 385 14.04 -8.72 -3.86
C LYS A 385 13.46 -7.38 -3.42
N GLU A 386 12.22 -7.11 -3.81
CA GLU A 386 11.49 -5.86 -3.54
C GLU A 386 11.34 -5.62 -2.03
N HIS A 387 10.81 -6.61 -1.29
CA HIS A 387 10.63 -6.48 0.16
C HIS A 387 11.95 -6.28 0.91
N GLN A 388 13.01 -6.96 0.48
CA GLN A 388 14.33 -6.80 1.05
C GLN A 388 14.88 -5.39 0.81
N GLU A 389 14.77 -4.87 -0.41
CA GLU A 389 15.27 -3.53 -0.73
C GLU A 389 14.45 -2.43 -0.06
N PHE A 390 13.12 -2.50 -0.05
CA PHE A 390 12.29 -1.52 0.64
C PHE A 390 12.56 -1.49 2.15
N THR A 391 12.73 -2.67 2.78
CA THR A 391 13.03 -2.75 4.21
C THR A 391 14.42 -2.22 4.53
N SER A 392 15.43 -2.62 3.76
CA SER A 392 16.84 -2.25 4.01
C SER A 392 17.08 -0.76 3.76
N ASN A 393 16.31 -0.16 2.86
CA ASN A 393 16.41 1.25 2.47
C ASN A 393 15.23 2.10 3.01
N ILE A 394 14.50 1.65 4.03
CA ILE A 394 13.30 2.35 4.49
C ILE A 394 13.58 3.76 5.03
N ASP A 395 14.74 3.97 5.65
CA ASP A 395 15.16 5.30 6.13
C ASP A 395 15.50 6.23 4.97
N MET A 396 15.94 5.69 3.83
CA MET A 396 16.11 6.47 2.60
C MET A 396 14.76 6.93 2.07
N ILE A 397 13.80 6.00 1.98
CA ILE A 397 12.43 6.32 1.57
C ILE A 397 11.85 7.40 2.49
N ASP A 398 12.13 7.35 3.79
CA ASP A 398 11.57 8.29 4.75
C ASP A 398 12.04 9.75 4.55
N VAL A 399 13.26 9.95 4.03
CA VAL A 399 13.83 11.28 3.81
C VAL A 399 13.61 11.83 2.41
N LEU A 400 13.08 11.02 1.49
CA LEU A 400 12.82 11.46 0.13
C LEU A 400 11.96 12.72 0.17
N PRO A 401 12.31 13.77 -0.60
CA PRO A 401 11.51 14.98 -0.62
C PRO A 401 10.11 14.68 -1.17
N PRO A 402 9.14 15.57 -0.95
CA PRO A 402 7.80 15.41 -1.50
C PRO A 402 7.86 15.33 -3.03
N GLY A 403 7.03 14.47 -3.62
CA GLY A 403 7.05 14.17 -5.04
C GLY A 403 6.60 12.74 -5.35
N ILE A 404 6.55 12.43 -6.65
CA ILE A 404 6.26 11.09 -7.17
C ILE A 404 7.56 10.47 -7.65
N TYR A 405 7.81 9.22 -7.25
CA TYR A 405 9.01 8.48 -7.58
C TYR A 405 8.66 7.08 -8.05
N GLN A 406 9.42 6.58 -9.03
CA GLN A 406 9.43 5.18 -9.39
C GLN A 406 10.63 4.51 -8.74
N ALA A 407 10.38 3.47 -7.97
CA ALA A 407 11.43 2.61 -7.44
C ALA A 407 11.84 1.60 -8.51
N GLU A 408 13.13 1.59 -8.85
CA GLU A 408 13.73 0.62 -9.76
C GLU A 408 14.80 -0.18 -9.04
N ILE A 409 14.83 -1.49 -9.28
CA ILE A 409 15.77 -2.37 -8.60
C ILE A 409 16.64 -3.09 -9.62
N ALA A 410 17.87 -2.61 -9.78
CA ALA A 410 18.86 -3.18 -10.68
C ALA A 410 19.77 -4.20 -9.98
N ASP A 411 20.36 -5.11 -10.76
CA ASP A 411 21.35 -6.06 -10.25
C ASP A 411 22.72 -5.39 -10.17
N LYS A 412 23.48 -5.64 -9.09
CA LYS A 412 24.86 -5.17 -8.98
C LYS A 412 25.75 -5.86 -10.02
N THR A 413 26.49 -5.07 -10.78
CA THR A 413 27.50 -5.52 -11.72
C THR A 413 28.92 -5.16 -11.24
N PRO A 414 29.99 -5.82 -11.71
CA PRO A 414 31.37 -5.45 -11.38
C PRO A 414 31.72 -4.00 -11.76
N ASP A 415 31.01 -3.42 -12.73
CA ASP A 415 31.20 -2.05 -13.20
C ASP A 415 30.33 -1.03 -12.45
N THR A 416 29.55 -1.46 -11.45
CA THR A 416 28.69 -0.57 -10.66
C THR A 416 29.57 0.35 -9.78
N PRO A 417 29.52 1.68 -9.95
CA PRO A 417 30.33 2.60 -9.15
C PRO A 417 29.99 2.49 -7.65
N ASN A 418 30.98 2.56 -6.75
CA ASN A 418 30.80 2.51 -5.29
C ASN A 418 29.86 1.38 -4.81
N ALA A 419 30.00 0.18 -5.38
CA ALA A 419 29.14 -0.98 -5.08
C ALA A 419 29.17 -1.43 -3.60
N ASP A 420 30.17 -0.99 -2.84
CA ASP A 420 30.31 -1.19 -1.39
C ASP A 420 29.34 -0.35 -0.55
N LEU A 421 28.86 0.78 -1.09
CA LEU A 421 27.86 1.64 -0.44
C LEU A 421 26.43 1.11 -0.57
N ALA A 422 26.20 0.24 -1.56
CA ALA A 422 24.92 -0.40 -1.82
C ALA A 422 24.71 -1.61 -0.89
N TYR A 423 23.51 -1.86 -0.38
CA TYR A 423 23.26 -3.03 0.47
C TYR A 423 23.02 -4.31 -0.35
N GLY A 424 23.57 -5.44 0.05
CA GLY A 424 23.26 -6.73 -0.59
C GLY A 424 23.72 -6.87 -2.05
N LYS A 425 22.85 -7.41 -2.92
CA LYS A 425 23.15 -7.78 -4.33
C LYS A 425 22.49 -6.87 -5.36
N TYR A 426 21.66 -5.94 -4.91
CA TYR A 426 20.86 -5.08 -5.78
C TYR A 426 21.16 -3.62 -5.47
N VAL A 427 20.76 -2.74 -6.38
CA VAL A 427 20.79 -1.29 -6.18
C VAL A 427 19.38 -0.76 -6.34
N LEU A 428 18.86 -0.10 -5.31
CA LEU A 428 17.57 0.56 -5.32
C LEU A 428 17.73 2.04 -5.71
N SER A 429 17.21 2.42 -6.86
CA SER A 429 17.16 3.81 -7.31
C SER A 429 15.73 4.36 -7.30
N PHE A 430 15.61 5.68 -7.10
CA PHE A 430 14.34 6.39 -7.18
C PHE A 430 14.37 7.41 -8.31
N GLU A 431 13.76 7.05 -9.43
CA GLU A 431 13.57 7.98 -10.54
C GLU A 431 12.43 8.94 -10.23
N GLN A 432 12.65 10.23 -10.39
CA GLN A 432 11.60 11.22 -10.23
C GLN A 432 10.62 11.13 -11.41
N ARG A 433 9.33 11.08 -11.08
CA ARG A 433 8.22 11.01 -12.03
C ARG A 433 7.27 12.18 -11.78
N ASN A 434 6.42 12.43 -12.76
CA ASN A 434 5.39 13.47 -12.70
C ASN A 434 3.98 12.86 -12.72
N MET A 435 2.97 13.71 -12.57
CA MET A 435 1.58 13.28 -12.58
C MET A 435 1.16 12.62 -13.91
N ASP A 436 1.73 13.05 -15.04
CA ASP A 436 1.40 12.51 -16.36
C ASP A 436 1.94 11.09 -16.56
N ASP A 437 3.09 10.76 -15.96
CA ASP A 437 3.61 9.39 -15.95
C ASP A 437 2.63 8.42 -15.26
N VAL A 438 2.06 8.83 -14.12
CA VAL A 438 1.04 8.04 -13.41
C VAL A 438 -0.24 7.95 -14.22
N ARG A 439 -0.68 9.05 -14.87
CA ARG A 439 -1.86 9.03 -15.75
C ARG A 439 -1.69 8.09 -16.93
N ALA A 440 -0.49 7.98 -17.50
CA ALA A 440 -0.18 7.07 -18.58
C ALA A 440 -0.34 5.59 -18.15
N ILE A 441 0.04 5.26 -16.91
CA ILE A 441 -0.16 3.92 -16.34
C ILE A 441 -1.65 3.65 -16.08
N VAL A 442 -2.34 4.61 -15.46
CA VAL A 442 -3.75 4.45 -15.05
C VAL A 442 -4.70 4.42 -16.25
N ASP A 443 -4.38 5.16 -17.33
CA ASP A 443 -5.14 5.22 -18.59
C ASP A 443 -6.65 5.41 -18.36
N ARG A 444 -6.97 6.43 -17.54
CA ARG A 444 -8.33 6.75 -17.12
C ARG A 444 -9.20 7.15 -18.32
N LYS A 445 -10.41 6.60 -18.38
CA LYS A 445 -11.42 6.92 -19.40
C LYS A 445 -12.66 7.52 -18.76
N GLU A 446 -12.98 8.76 -19.10
CA GLU A 446 -14.13 9.48 -18.52
C GLU A 446 -15.47 8.77 -18.78
N ASP A 447 -15.64 8.15 -19.94
CA ASP A 447 -16.86 7.39 -20.22
C ASP A 447 -17.04 6.21 -19.26
N ASP A 448 -15.95 5.55 -18.86
CA ASP A 448 -16.01 4.43 -17.92
C ASP A 448 -16.41 4.94 -16.53
N ASP A 449 -15.96 6.14 -16.13
CA ASP A 449 -16.41 6.77 -14.89
C ASP A 449 -17.92 7.04 -14.89
N ARG A 450 -18.50 7.45 -16.03
CA ARG A 450 -19.95 7.63 -16.15
C ARG A 450 -20.69 6.30 -16.01
N ARG A 451 -20.15 5.22 -16.59
CA ARG A 451 -20.71 3.87 -16.44
C ARG A 451 -20.71 3.43 -14.97
N PHE A 452 -19.58 3.56 -14.28
CA PHE A 452 -19.48 3.21 -12.87
C PHE A 452 -20.30 4.13 -11.96
N ALA A 453 -20.44 5.42 -12.27
CA ALA A 453 -21.36 6.30 -11.57
C ALA A 453 -22.83 5.84 -11.72
N ALA A 454 -23.21 5.30 -12.88
CA ALA A 454 -24.53 4.72 -13.09
C ALA A 454 -24.71 3.45 -12.24
N VAL A 455 -23.70 2.58 -12.21
CA VAL A 455 -23.66 1.40 -11.33
C VAL A 455 -23.88 1.78 -9.87
N ALA A 456 -23.16 2.79 -9.36
CA ALA A 456 -23.30 3.24 -7.98
C ALA A 456 -24.73 3.69 -7.65
N ARG A 457 -25.38 4.44 -8.54
CA ARG A 457 -26.78 4.88 -8.37
C ARG A 457 -27.77 3.73 -8.42
N ILE A 458 -27.59 2.80 -9.36
CA ILE A 458 -28.45 1.62 -9.49
C ILE A 458 -28.28 0.68 -8.31
N SER A 459 -27.06 0.55 -7.79
CA SER A 459 -26.76 -0.21 -6.57
C SER A 459 -27.52 0.35 -5.37
N ASP A 460 -27.50 1.67 -5.15
CA ASP A 460 -28.25 2.31 -4.07
C ASP A 460 -29.76 2.03 -4.18
N ILE A 461 -30.31 2.07 -5.41
CA ILE A 461 -31.73 1.76 -5.67
C ILE A 461 -32.05 0.30 -5.35
N ASN A 462 -31.27 -0.65 -5.88
CA ASN A 462 -31.50 -2.08 -5.68
C ASN A 462 -31.35 -2.49 -4.22
N LEU A 463 -30.35 -1.94 -3.52
CA LEU A 463 -30.18 -2.14 -2.09
C LEU A 463 -31.37 -1.59 -1.30
N GLY A 464 -31.87 -0.40 -1.67
CA GLY A 464 -33.06 0.20 -1.06
C GLY A 464 -34.32 -0.64 -1.25
N ILE A 465 -34.52 -1.21 -2.45
CA ILE A 465 -35.63 -2.12 -2.76
C ILE A 465 -35.52 -3.39 -1.92
N TYR A 466 -34.35 -4.04 -1.91
CA TYR A 466 -34.10 -5.24 -1.12
C TYR A 466 -34.42 -5.00 0.36
N ARG A 467 -33.85 -3.95 0.96
CA ARG A 467 -34.05 -3.62 2.39
C ARG A 467 -35.50 -3.34 2.73
N SER A 468 -36.23 -2.66 1.84
CA SER A 468 -37.61 -2.24 2.12
C SER A 468 -38.61 -3.38 1.96
N PHE A 469 -38.41 -4.27 0.97
CA PHE A 469 -39.44 -5.21 0.54
C PHE A 469 -39.09 -6.68 0.73
N VAL A 470 -37.80 -7.05 0.76
CA VAL A 470 -37.36 -8.46 0.80
C VAL A 470 -36.69 -8.81 2.13
N GLN A 471 -35.78 -7.96 2.61
CA GLN A 471 -35.01 -8.18 3.84
C GLN A 471 -35.86 -8.52 5.08
N PRO A 472 -37.02 -7.89 5.34
CA PRO A 472 -37.84 -8.25 6.50
C PRO A 472 -38.31 -9.71 6.48
N TRP A 473 -38.62 -10.24 5.29
CA TRP A 473 -39.02 -11.63 5.12
C TRP A 473 -37.84 -12.58 5.28
N VAL A 474 -36.68 -12.24 4.71
CA VAL A 474 -35.46 -13.04 4.85
C VAL A 474 -35.08 -13.16 6.32
N ARG A 475 -34.99 -12.03 7.04
CA ARG A 475 -34.66 -12.02 8.48
C ARG A 475 -35.69 -12.73 9.36
N ALA A 476 -36.96 -12.77 8.95
CA ALA A 476 -37.99 -13.51 9.67
C ALA A 476 -37.88 -15.04 9.49
N LEU A 477 -37.30 -15.50 8.38
CA LEU A 477 -37.18 -16.92 8.05
C LEU A 477 -35.82 -17.53 8.46
N VAL A 478 -34.77 -16.71 8.51
CA VAL A 478 -33.43 -17.16 8.87
C VAL A 478 -33.33 -17.38 10.38
N THR A 479 -32.77 -18.53 10.77
CA THR A 479 -32.41 -18.85 12.15
C THR A 479 -30.89 -19.03 12.28
N PRO A 480 -30.33 -18.93 13.49
CA PRO A 480 -28.91 -19.21 13.72
C PRO A 480 -28.49 -20.60 13.21
N GLN A 481 -29.37 -21.60 13.36
CA GLN A 481 -29.12 -22.96 12.90
C GLN A 481 -29.13 -23.05 11.37
N SER A 482 -30.06 -22.39 10.68
CA SER A 482 -30.05 -22.39 9.21
C SER A 482 -28.83 -21.67 8.65
N ALA A 483 -28.39 -20.59 9.29
CA ALA A 483 -27.17 -19.86 8.92
C ALA A 483 -25.93 -20.74 9.10
N GLU A 484 -25.81 -21.46 10.22
CA GLU A 484 -24.72 -22.41 10.45
C GLU A 484 -24.69 -23.53 9.40
N TRP A 485 -25.85 -24.12 9.08
CA TRP A 485 -25.95 -25.12 8.01
C TRP A 485 -25.55 -24.57 6.66
N SER A 486 -25.99 -23.35 6.31
CA SER A 486 -25.58 -22.69 5.05
C SER A 486 -24.06 -22.51 4.97
N GLN A 487 -23.40 -22.20 6.09
CA GLN A 487 -21.95 -22.02 6.14
C GLN A 487 -21.20 -23.35 5.95
N ARG A 488 -21.64 -24.41 6.65
CA ARG A 488 -21.04 -25.75 6.54
C ARG A 488 -21.24 -26.38 5.16
N LEU A 489 -22.39 -26.11 4.54
CA LEU A 489 -22.73 -26.60 3.20
C LEU A 489 -22.17 -25.72 2.06
N HIS A 490 -21.42 -24.67 2.38
CA HIS A 490 -20.79 -23.84 1.35
C HIS A 490 -19.90 -24.70 0.44
N PRO A 491 -19.97 -24.57 -0.90
CA PRO A 491 -19.23 -25.42 -1.83
C PRO A 491 -17.72 -25.46 -1.58
N LEU A 492 -17.13 -24.37 -1.08
CA LEU A 492 -15.72 -24.33 -0.73
C LEU A 492 -15.35 -25.05 0.56
N ARG A 493 -16.28 -25.26 1.50
CA ARG A 493 -16.02 -26.00 2.75
C ARG A 493 -16.28 -27.48 2.62
N LEU A 494 -17.27 -27.88 1.82
CA LEU A 494 -17.66 -29.27 1.65
C LEU A 494 -16.47 -30.22 1.35
N PRO A 495 -15.52 -29.89 0.45
CA PRO A 495 -14.38 -30.76 0.20
C PRO A 495 -13.45 -30.95 1.41
N TYR A 496 -13.33 -29.94 2.29
CA TYR A 496 -12.53 -30.06 3.52
C TYR A 496 -13.26 -30.88 4.58
N GLU A 497 -14.58 -30.73 4.68
CA GLU A 497 -15.42 -31.44 5.65
C GLU A 497 -15.60 -32.93 5.29
N LEU A 498 -15.85 -33.24 4.00
CA LEU A 498 -16.23 -34.57 3.55
C LEU A 498 -15.04 -35.50 3.27
N VAL A 499 -13.89 -34.94 2.90
CA VAL A 499 -12.68 -35.71 2.56
C VAL A 499 -11.71 -35.64 3.75
N SER A 500 -12.04 -36.37 4.81
CA SER A 500 -11.28 -36.43 6.06
C SER A 500 -11.51 -37.77 6.77
N ASP A 501 -10.79 -38.02 7.87
CA ASP A 501 -10.97 -39.21 8.70
C ASP A 501 -12.31 -39.25 9.43
N ARG A 502 -13.03 -38.13 9.47
CA ARG A 502 -14.41 -38.10 9.99
C ARG A 502 -15.39 -38.84 9.07
N ASN A 503 -15.02 -39.05 7.80
CA ASN A 503 -15.79 -39.86 6.86
C ASN A 503 -15.28 -41.31 6.88
N PRO A 504 -16.07 -42.29 7.39
CA PRO A 504 -15.64 -43.68 7.47
C PRO A 504 -15.33 -44.33 6.11
N LEU A 505 -15.84 -43.77 5.00
CA LEU A 505 -15.54 -44.24 3.66
C LEU A 505 -14.17 -43.75 3.14
N ILE A 506 -13.61 -42.70 3.74
CA ILE A 506 -12.34 -42.09 3.34
C ILE A 506 -11.20 -42.48 4.29
N ALA A 507 -11.47 -42.64 5.59
CA ALA A 507 -10.44 -42.98 6.58
C ALA A 507 -9.54 -44.18 6.20
N PRO A 508 -10.05 -45.28 5.60
CA PRO A 508 -9.21 -46.42 5.18
C PRO A 508 -8.16 -46.10 4.10
N VAL A 509 -8.29 -44.98 3.38
CA VAL A 509 -7.34 -44.56 2.33
C VAL A 509 -5.93 -44.39 2.89
N ALA A 510 -5.78 -43.99 4.16
CA ALA A 510 -4.47 -43.83 4.80
C ALA A 510 -3.63 -45.11 4.74
N GLN A 511 -4.23 -46.25 5.08
CA GLN A 511 -3.54 -47.55 5.10
C GLN A 511 -3.17 -48.02 3.69
N VAL A 512 -4.08 -47.81 2.72
CA VAL A 512 -3.81 -48.13 1.32
C VAL A 512 -2.69 -47.23 0.77
N ALA A 513 -2.68 -45.96 1.14
CA ALA A 513 -1.65 -45.01 0.72
C ALA A 513 -0.27 -45.36 1.28
N GLU A 514 -0.17 -45.83 2.53
CA GLU A 514 1.08 -46.36 3.09
C GLU A 514 1.60 -47.56 2.27
N GLN A 515 0.74 -48.53 1.98
CA GLN A 515 1.11 -49.69 1.15
C GLN A 515 1.55 -49.26 -0.26
N VAL A 516 0.87 -48.28 -0.85
CA VAL A 516 1.24 -47.72 -2.15
C VAL A 516 2.59 -47.00 -2.11
N ARG A 517 2.91 -46.26 -1.03
CA ARG A 517 4.24 -45.63 -0.88
C ARG A 517 5.35 -46.68 -0.79
N GLU A 518 5.12 -47.76 -0.05
CA GLU A 518 6.09 -48.87 0.08
C GLU A 518 6.34 -49.60 -1.25
N HIS A 519 5.29 -49.74 -2.07
CA HIS A 519 5.34 -50.47 -3.34
C HIS A 519 5.24 -49.55 -4.56
N ARG A 520 5.67 -48.29 -4.42
CA ARG A 520 5.55 -47.27 -5.48
C ARG A 520 6.31 -47.70 -6.74
N GLN A 521 5.63 -47.71 -7.88
CA GLN A 521 6.17 -48.06 -9.20
C GLN A 521 5.89 -46.91 -10.19
N PRO A 522 6.77 -45.89 -10.24
CA PRO A 522 6.64 -44.80 -11.19
C PRO A 522 6.83 -45.30 -12.62
N VAL A 523 5.94 -44.89 -13.52
CA VAL A 523 6.07 -45.20 -14.96
C VAL A 523 7.20 -44.38 -15.60
N ALA A 524 7.85 -44.92 -16.64
CA ALA A 524 8.92 -44.23 -17.35
C ALA A 524 8.43 -42.90 -17.98
N PRO A 525 9.23 -41.82 -17.96
CA PRO A 525 8.83 -40.50 -18.50
C PRO A 525 8.49 -40.51 -20.00
N ASP A 526 9.02 -41.46 -20.77
CA ASP A 526 8.79 -41.62 -22.21
C ASP A 526 7.62 -42.57 -22.53
N ASN A 527 6.90 -43.06 -21.51
CA ASN A 527 5.71 -43.89 -21.71
C ASN A 527 4.61 -43.11 -22.45
N PRO A 528 4.08 -43.61 -23.58
CA PRO A 528 3.14 -42.86 -24.41
C PRO A 528 1.79 -42.58 -23.76
N PHE A 529 1.36 -43.39 -22.79
CA PHE A 529 0.12 -43.13 -22.06
C PHE A 529 0.29 -41.98 -21.05
N LEU A 530 1.47 -41.85 -20.44
CA LEU A 530 1.80 -40.68 -19.61
C LEU A 530 1.87 -39.41 -20.47
N LEU A 531 2.53 -39.48 -21.64
CA LEU A 531 2.56 -38.35 -22.59
C LEU A 531 1.15 -37.97 -23.07
N ALA A 532 0.30 -38.95 -23.38
CA ALA A 532 -1.09 -38.71 -23.74
C ALA A 532 -1.89 -38.06 -22.60
N GLN A 533 -1.66 -38.46 -21.35
CA GLN A 533 -2.25 -37.82 -20.16
C GLN A 533 -1.82 -36.35 -20.06
N GLU A 534 -0.53 -36.05 -20.24
CA GLU A 534 -0.02 -34.68 -20.20
C GLU A 534 -0.62 -33.82 -21.32
N MET A 535 -0.75 -34.37 -22.53
CA MET A 535 -1.42 -33.69 -23.64
C MET A 535 -2.90 -33.43 -23.33
N PHE A 536 -3.60 -34.40 -22.75
CA PHE A 536 -4.99 -34.22 -22.34
C PHE A 536 -5.13 -33.14 -21.26
N SER A 537 -4.25 -33.15 -20.26
CA SER A 537 -4.24 -32.11 -19.23
C SER A 537 -4.02 -30.71 -19.82
N LYS A 538 -3.05 -30.57 -20.74
CA LYS A 538 -2.81 -29.31 -21.46
C LYS A 538 -4.01 -28.88 -22.28
N LEU A 539 -4.74 -29.81 -22.90
CA LEU A 539 -5.97 -29.54 -23.64
C LEU A 539 -7.07 -29.02 -22.71
N VAL A 540 -7.28 -29.63 -21.54
CA VAL A 540 -8.26 -29.18 -20.54
C VAL A 540 -7.91 -27.78 -20.04
N GLU A 541 -6.64 -27.56 -19.65
CA GLU A 541 -6.14 -26.25 -19.23
C GLU A 541 -6.34 -25.17 -20.30
N THR A 542 -5.95 -25.47 -21.54
CA THR A 542 -6.15 -24.56 -22.68
C THR A 542 -7.62 -24.26 -22.93
N SER A 543 -8.50 -25.26 -22.84
CA SER A 543 -9.95 -25.09 -23.03
C SER A 543 -10.56 -24.20 -21.94
N LEU A 544 -10.12 -24.36 -20.69
CA LEU A 544 -10.56 -23.53 -19.57
C LEU A 544 -10.03 -22.10 -19.67
N ASN A 545 -8.80 -21.91 -20.16
CA ASN A 545 -8.25 -20.58 -20.45
C ASN A 545 -9.05 -19.88 -21.56
N ILE A 546 -9.38 -20.59 -22.65
CA ILE A 546 -10.24 -20.04 -23.72
C ILE A 546 -11.62 -19.67 -23.17
N PHE A 547 -12.22 -20.52 -22.35
CA PHE A 547 -13.50 -20.21 -21.70
C PHE A 547 -13.40 -18.96 -20.83
N GLN A 548 -12.33 -18.82 -20.04
CA GLN A 548 -12.08 -17.64 -19.22
C GLN A 548 -12.03 -16.38 -20.08
N GLU A 549 -11.23 -16.37 -21.15
CA GLU A 549 -11.11 -15.21 -22.06
C GLU A 549 -12.45 -14.83 -22.71
N LEU A 550 -13.25 -15.82 -23.13
CA LEU A 550 -14.58 -15.60 -23.71
C LEU A 550 -15.56 -15.03 -22.69
N ARG A 551 -15.59 -15.58 -21.47
CA ARG A 551 -16.41 -15.09 -20.36
C ARG A 551 -16.03 -13.65 -20.01
N ASP A 552 -14.74 -13.41 -19.80
CA ASP A 552 -14.20 -12.11 -19.40
C ASP A 552 -14.52 -11.03 -20.45
N SER A 553 -14.42 -11.38 -21.74
CA SER A 553 -14.82 -10.52 -22.86
C SER A 553 -16.33 -10.27 -22.90
N ALA A 554 -17.15 -11.28 -22.61
CA ALA A 554 -18.61 -11.15 -22.58
C ALA A 554 -19.08 -10.27 -21.42
N ASP A 555 -18.47 -10.42 -20.24
CA ASP A 555 -18.74 -9.62 -19.05
C ASP A 555 -18.44 -8.14 -19.30
N GLU A 556 -17.25 -7.83 -19.86
CA GLU A 556 -16.90 -6.45 -20.21
C GLU A 556 -17.85 -5.86 -21.26
N ARG A 557 -18.14 -6.58 -22.34
CA ARG A 557 -19.06 -6.08 -23.39
C ARG A 557 -20.47 -5.84 -22.84
N THR A 558 -20.95 -6.73 -21.98
CA THR A 558 -22.25 -6.59 -21.33
C THR A 558 -22.26 -5.36 -20.44
N PHE A 559 -21.23 -5.18 -19.62
CA PHE A 559 -21.08 -4.00 -18.77
C PHE A 559 -21.08 -2.70 -19.61
N MET A 560 -20.24 -2.65 -20.65
CA MET A 560 -20.11 -1.50 -21.53
C MET A 560 -21.42 -1.17 -22.26
N GLY A 561 -22.15 -2.18 -22.73
CA GLY A 561 -23.42 -2.02 -23.42
C GLY A 561 -24.56 -1.57 -22.52
N VAL A 562 -24.68 -2.17 -21.32
CA VAL A 562 -25.74 -1.83 -20.37
C VAL A 562 -25.50 -0.46 -19.76
N TYR A 563 -24.36 -0.24 -19.11
CA TYR A 563 -24.10 1.00 -18.38
C TYR A 563 -23.61 2.14 -19.29
N GLY A 564 -23.19 1.84 -20.53
CA GLY A 564 -22.93 2.83 -21.56
C GLY A 564 -24.19 3.34 -22.28
N SER A 565 -25.35 2.71 -22.06
CA SER A 565 -26.61 3.13 -22.66
C SER A 565 -27.08 4.47 -22.08
N PRO A 566 -27.42 5.48 -22.91
CA PRO A 566 -27.99 6.74 -22.44
C PRO A 566 -29.22 6.53 -21.55
N LEU A 567 -30.10 5.58 -21.91
CA LEU A 567 -31.30 5.27 -21.13
C LEU A 567 -30.95 4.84 -19.69
N VAL A 568 -29.95 3.98 -19.52
CA VAL A 568 -29.54 3.49 -18.19
C VAL A 568 -28.91 4.62 -17.39
N GLN A 569 -28.09 5.45 -18.02
CA GLN A 569 -27.48 6.62 -17.37
C GLN A 569 -28.53 7.68 -16.99
N ASP A 570 -29.55 7.89 -17.82
CA ASP A 570 -30.67 8.79 -17.53
C ASP A 570 -31.53 8.27 -16.38
N LEU A 571 -31.84 6.97 -16.35
CA LEU A 571 -32.53 6.32 -15.25
C LEU A 571 -31.73 6.39 -13.94
N ALA A 572 -30.40 6.33 -14.02
CA ALA A 572 -29.50 6.56 -12.89
C ALA A 572 -29.39 8.05 -12.49
N GLY A 573 -30.03 8.96 -13.23
CA GLY A 573 -30.07 10.38 -12.95
C GLY A 573 -28.79 11.14 -13.34
N LEU A 574 -28.02 10.62 -14.31
CA LEU A 574 -26.79 11.22 -14.80
C LEU A 574 -27.01 12.17 -15.98
N GLY A 575 -27.88 11.86 -16.95
CA GLY A 575 -28.02 12.72 -18.15
C GLY A 575 -28.73 14.06 -17.93
N GLY A 576 -29.26 14.32 -16.75
CA GLY A 576 -29.81 15.62 -16.35
C GLY A 576 -28.79 16.56 -15.69
N LYS A 577 -27.52 16.16 -15.55
CA LYS A 577 -26.48 16.94 -14.85
C LYS A 577 -25.25 17.12 -15.75
N ASP A 578 -24.92 18.38 -16.03
CA ASP A 578 -23.63 18.73 -16.64
C ASP A 578 -22.54 18.69 -15.57
N GLY A 579 -21.53 17.84 -15.76
CA GLY A 579 -20.36 17.75 -14.88
C GLY A 579 -19.60 16.44 -14.97
N GLN A 580 -18.41 16.39 -14.38
CA GLN A 580 -17.66 15.14 -14.25
C GLN A 580 -18.34 14.21 -13.23
N PRO A 581 -18.42 12.90 -13.52
CA PRO A 581 -19.06 11.91 -12.63
C PRO A 581 -18.34 11.77 -11.29
N ARG A 582 -17.01 11.94 -11.27
CA ARG A 582 -16.20 12.01 -10.05
C ARG A 582 -15.97 13.48 -9.67
N ARG A 583 -16.11 13.79 -8.38
CA ARG A 583 -15.67 15.08 -7.85
C ARG A 583 -14.18 15.01 -7.53
N HIS A 584 -13.43 16.02 -7.93
CA HIS A 584 -12.00 16.13 -7.64
C HIS A 584 -11.81 16.97 -6.36
N PRO A 585 -11.23 16.44 -5.27
CA PRO A 585 -11.04 17.21 -4.03
C PRO A 585 -10.14 18.44 -4.20
N GLY A 586 -9.19 18.39 -5.14
CA GLY A 586 -8.32 19.51 -5.54
C GLY A 586 -9.05 20.77 -6.03
N VAL A 587 -10.28 20.68 -6.57
CA VAL A 587 -10.99 21.88 -7.06
C VAL A 587 -11.83 22.59 -6.01
N SER A 588 -11.83 22.13 -4.76
CA SER A 588 -12.62 22.74 -3.70
C SER A 588 -12.11 24.14 -3.34
N PRO A 589 -12.99 25.12 -3.03
CA PRO A 589 -12.57 26.46 -2.59
C PRO A 589 -11.67 26.43 -1.34
N GLU A 590 -11.95 25.49 -0.43
CA GLU A 590 -11.15 25.24 0.78
C GLU A 590 -9.72 24.84 0.43
N HIS A 591 -9.55 23.94 -0.55
CA HIS A 591 -8.23 23.50 -0.99
C HIS A 591 -7.44 24.62 -1.67
N ARG A 592 -8.07 25.41 -2.55
CA ARG A 592 -7.39 26.54 -3.20
C ARG A 592 -6.87 27.55 -2.17
N ARG A 593 -7.67 27.84 -1.14
CA ARG A 593 -7.24 28.71 -0.04
C ARG A 593 -6.05 28.12 0.72
N PHE A 594 -6.08 26.82 1.02
CA PHE A 594 -4.95 26.11 1.63
C PHE A 594 -3.67 26.23 0.78
N MET A 595 -3.76 26.05 -0.54
CA MET A 595 -2.62 26.19 -1.45
C MET A 595 -2.03 27.61 -1.42
N GLU A 596 -2.89 28.64 -1.43
CA GLU A 596 -2.46 30.05 -1.35
C GLU A 596 -1.78 30.36 0.00
N GLU A 597 -2.37 29.89 1.11
CA GLU A 597 -1.82 30.06 2.46
C GLU A 597 -0.45 29.39 2.60
N ARG A 598 -0.32 28.13 2.14
CA ARG A 598 0.95 27.38 2.19
C ARG A 598 2.02 28.01 1.31
N ALA A 599 1.66 28.50 0.12
CA ALA A 599 2.59 29.22 -0.74
C ALA A 599 3.09 30.53 -0.10
N ALA A 600 2.21 31.26 0.59
CA ALA A 600 2.59 32.48 1.30
C ALA A 600 3.52 32.19 2.50
N GLU A 601 3.23 31.15 3.27
CA GLU A 601 4.07 30.68 4.37
C GLU A 601 5.49 30.32 3.88
N LEU A 602 5.60 29.46 2.86
CA LEU A 602 6.89 29.04 2.31
C LEU A 602 7.71 30.22 1.77
N ARG A 603 7.06 31.20 1.13
CA ARG A 603 7.74 32.43 0.67
C ARG A 603 8.29 33.26 1.83
N SER A 604 7.63 33.27 2.99
CA SER A 604 8.11 34.02 4.16
C SER A 604 9.40 33.43 4.74
N LEU A 605 9.62 32.12 4.58
CA LEU A 605 10.78 31.39 5.10
C LEU A 605 12.00 31.41 4.16
N LEU A 606 11.88 31.98 2.95
CA LEU A 606 12.94 31.91 1.92
C LEU A 606 14.31 32.40 2.37
N GLN A 607 14.36 33.40 3.27
CA GLN A 607 15.59 34.02 3.76
C GLN A 607 16.06 33.49 5.12
N GLU A 608 15.33 32.56 5.72
CA GLU A 608 15.66 31.98 7.01
C GLU A 608 16.62 30.79 6.84
N GLY A 609 17.54 30.61 7.80
CA GLY A 609 18.52 29.52 7.79
C GLY A 609 19.97 30.00 7.79
N GLY A 610 20.85 29.17 7.23
CA GLY A 610 22.30 29.40 7.19
C GLY A 610 23.02 28.43 6.26
N LEU A 611 24.31 28.17 6.50
CA LEU A 611 25.14 27.30 5.67
C LEU A 611 24.52 25.91 5.39
N ARG A 612 23.89 25.32 6.40
CA ARG A 612 23.25 24.00 6.27
C ARG A 612 22.07 24.02 5.29
N VAL A 613 21.22 25.03 5.39
CA VAL A 613 20.08 25.21 4.47
C VAL A 613 20.58 25.46 3.05
N ALA A 614 21.65 26.25 2.90
CA ALA A 614 22.31 26.46 1.61
C ALA A 614 22.87 25.16 1.02
N ALA A 615 23.51 24.31 1.83
CA ALA A 615 24.01 23.00 1.40
C ALA A 615 22.87 22.07 0.95
N ILE A 616 21.76 22.02 1.70
CA ILE A 616 20.58 21.24 1.32
C ILE A 616 19.96 21.75 0.01
N ARG A 617 19.81 23.08 -0.15
CA ARG A 617 19.32 23.68 -1.40
C ARG A 617 20.21 23.35 -2.59
N MET A 618 21.53 23.29 -2.40
CA MET A 618 22.48 22.83 -3.43
C MET A 618 22.18 21.40 -3.86
N LEU A 619 22.08 20.47 -2.90
CA LEU A 619 21.78 19.07 -3.20
C LEU A 619 20.45 18.93 -3.94
N LEU A 620 19.39 19.59 -3.46
CA LEU A 620 18.07 19.52 -4.06
C LEU A 620 18.04 20.11 -5.48
N TYR A 621 18.75 21.22 -5.72
CA TYR A 621 18.81 21.85 -7.05
C TYR A 621 19.52 20.95 -8.07
N VAL A 622 20.66 20.38 -7.69
CA VAL A 622 21.44 19.52 -8.59
C VAL A 622 20.75 18.17 -8.80
N ALA A 623 20.25 17.54 -7.73
CA ALA A 623 19.53 16.27 -7.83
C ALA A 623 18.23 16.40 -8.63
N GLY A 624 17.52 17.52 -8.51
CA GLY A 624 16.34 17.80 -9.32
C GLY A 624 16.64 17.90 -10.82
N ALA A 625 17.82 18.41 -11.18
CA ALA A 625 18.28 18.43 -12.57
C ALA A 625 18.82 17.07 -13.06
N GLU A 626 19.26 16.21 -12.14
CA GLU A 626 19.66 14.83 -12.45
C GLU A 626 18.45 13.94 -12.78
N GLY A 627 17.32 14.18 -12.13
CA GLY A 627 16.06 13.46 -12.37
C GLY A 627 15.81 12.30 -11.39
N GLY A 628 16.58 12.20 -10.30
CA GLY A 628 16.41 11.14 -9.30
C GLY A 628 17.47 11.15 -8.20
N LEU A 629 17.31 10.26 -7.22
CA LEU A 629 18.27 9.99 -6.15
C LEU A 629 18.47 8.48 -6.02
N ASP A 630 19.71 8.08 -5.75
CA ASP A 630 20.11 6.67 -5.59
C ASP A 630 20.66 6.39 -4.17
N GLU A 631 20.62 5.13 -3.74
CA GLU A 631 20.98 4.68 -2.40
C GLU A 631 22.40 5.05 -1.98
N ARG A 632 23.33 5.12 -2.93
CA ARG A 632 24.73 5.47 -2.69
C ARG A 632 24.89 6.93 -2.23
N SER A 633 24.19 7.86 -2.87
CA SER A 633 24.16 9.28 -2.46
C SER A 633 23.55 9.44 -1.08
N PHE A 634 22.53 8.64 -0.75
CA PHE A 634 21.91 8.67 0.58
C PHE A 634 22.80 8.06 1.67
N ALA A 635 23.50 6.96 1.39
CA ALA A 635 24.48 6.37 2.30
C ALA A 635 25.55 7.40 2.71
N LEU A 636 25.98 8.24 1.77
CA LEU A 636 26.92 9.33 2.06
C LEU A 636 26.29 10.45 2.91
N ILE A 637 25.02 10.82 2.65
CA ILE A 637 24.28 11.77 3.50
C ILE A 637 24.16 11.25 4.93
N ARG A 638 23.86 9.95 5.12
CA ARG A 638 23.84 9.32 6.45
C ARG A 638 25.19 9.38 7.14
N LYS A 639 26.27 9.03 6.42
CA LYS A 639 27.63 9.05 6.95
C LYS A 639 28.04 10.47 7.39
N MET A 640 27.76 11.47 6.57
CA MET A 640 28.01 12.88 6.90
C MET A 640 27.19 13.38 8.08
N ARG A 641 25.95 12.92 8.24
CA ARG A 641 25.12 13.22 9.43
C ARG A 641 25.72 12.64 10.71
N ALA A 642 26.30 11.43 10.64
CA ALA A 642 26.90 10.75 11.79
C ALA A 642 28.24 11.35 12.23
N GLU A 643 29.02 11.91 11.30
CA GLU A 643 30.37 12.44 11.55
C GLU A 643 30.39 13.91 12.04
N ALA A 644 29.34 14.70 11.77
CA ALA A 644 29.27 16.09 12.20
C ALA A 644 28.95 16.19 13.70
N GLY A 645 29.92 16.63 14.51
CA GLY A 645 29.88 16.76 15.98
C GLY A 645 28.83 17.70 16.59
N ASN A 646 27.74 17.98 15.90
CA ASN A 646 26.55 18.68 16.38
C ASN A 646 25.31 18.07 15.67
N ALA A 647 25.08 16.78 15.96
CA ALA A 647 24.22 15.88 15.20
C ALA A 647 22.74 16.29 15.30
N MET A 648 22.17 16.65 14.15
CA MET A 648 20.74 16.88 13.96
C MET A 648 19.99 15.54 14.00
N THR A 649 18.80 15.52 14.57
CA THR A 649 17.93 14.33 14.51
C THR A 649 17.51 14.04 13.07
N LEU A 650 17.10 12.79 12.77
CA LEU A 650 16.67 12.42 11.41
C LEU A 650 15.42 13.23 11.03
N GLN A 651 14.55 13.43 12.01
CA GLN A 651 13.32 14.20 11.87
C GLN A 651 13.61 15.66 11.53
N GLU A 652 14.51 16.34 12.25
CA GLU A 652 14.88 17.73 11.93
C GLU A 652 15.52 17.85 10.54
N PHE A 653 16.36 16.90 10.14
CA PHE A 653 16.92 16.86 8.78
C PHE A 653 15.83 16.73 7.72
N LYS A 654 14.88 15.83 7.96
CA LYS A 654 13.75 15.56 7.08
C LYS A 654 12.85 16.78 6.95
N ASP A 655 12.48 17.42 8.06
CA ASP A 655 11.62 18.61 8.07
C ASP A 655 12.27 19.76 7.26
N ILE A 656 13.56 20.04 7.49
CA ILE A 656 14.29 21.07 6.73
C ILE A 656 14.34 20.71 5.25
N THR A 657 14.69 19.47 4.91
CA THR A 657 14.83 19.02 3.51
C THR A 657 13.50 19.15 2.76
N ARG A 658 12.39 18.78 3.41
CA ARG A 658 11.04 18.90 2.85
C ARG A 658 10.65 20.34 2.59
N ASP A 659 10.81 21.23 3.57
CA ASP A 659 10.50 22.65 3.38
C ASP A 659 11.35 23.28 2.27
N GLN A 660 12.66 22.95 2.21
CA GLN A 660 13.53 23.45 1.14
C GLN A 660 13.16 22.90 -0.23
N ALA A 661 12.74 21.64 -0.33
CA ALA A 661 12.29 21.04 -1.59
C ALA A 661 11.01 21.71 -2.09
N MET A 662 10.05 21.98 -1.21
CA MET A 662 8.83 22.72 -1.55
C MET A 662 9.14 24.14 -2.04
N MET A 663 10.01 24.89 -1.34
CA MET A 663 10.40 26.23 -1.76
C MET A 663 11.06 26.22 -3.13
N MET A 664 11.95 25.25 -3.39
CA MET A 664 12.65 25.12 -4.67
C MET A 664 11.68 24.85 -5.84
N ARG A 665 10.64 24.05 -5.61
CA ARG A 665 9.58 23.81 -6.62
C ARG A 665 8.66 25.01 -6.80
N LEU A 666 8.34 25.73 -5.73
CA LEU A 666 7.44 26.90 -5.77
C LEU A 666 8.07 28.07 -6.55
N ASP A 667 9.35 28.37 -6.29
CA ASP A 667 10.09 29.44 -6.95
C ASP A 667 11.60 29.22 -6.84
N SER A 668 12.15 28.37 -7.73
CA SER A 668 13.58 28.03 -7.75
C SER A 668 14.46 29.28 -7.92
N ALA A 669 14.02 30.23 -8.75
CA ALA A 669 14.76 31.47 -9.00
C ALA A 669 14.88 32.32 -7.73
N ALA A 670 13.79 32.49 -6.98
CA ALA A 670 13.83 33.21 -5.70
C ALA A 670 14.67 32.47 -4.65
N VAL A 671 14.61 31.14 -4.61
CA VAL A 671 15.45 30.34 -3.72
C VAL A 671 16.94 30.56 -4.01
N LEU A 672 17.36 30.50 -5.27
CA LEU A 672 18.76 30.72 -5.66
C LEU A 672 19.22 32.16 -5.36
N GLN A 673 18.36 33.16 -5.56
CA GLN A 673 18.67 34.56 -5.25
C GLN A 673 18.91 34.83 -3.75
N THR A 674 18.33 34.03 -2.87
CA THR A 674 18.50 34.18 -1.41
C THR A 674 19.73 33.46 -0.86
N MET A 675 20.36 32.57 -1.63
CA MET A 675 21.54 31.79 -1.23
C MET A 675 22.71 32.63 -0.72
N PRO A 676 23.09 33.78 -1.34
CA PRO A 676 24.17 34.62 -0.81
C PRO A 676 23.90 35.07 0.63
N LYS A 677 22.65 35.46 0.94
CA LYS A 677 22.23 35.91 2.28
C LYS A 677 22.35 34.81 3.33
N LEU A 678 22.02 33.56 2.97
CA LEU A 678 22.17 32.41 3.87
C LEU A 678 23.64 32.11 4.20
N LEU A 679 24.56 32.43 3.29
CA LEU A 679 25.99 32.16 3.45
C LEU A 679 26.73 33.29 4.19
N GLU A 680 26.18 34.51 4.27
CA GLU A 680 26.84 35.69 4.84
C GLU A 680 27.36 35.52 6.28
N GLY A 681 26.70 34.68 7.09
CA GLY A 681 27.06 34.43 8.49
C GLY A 681 28.19 33.41 8.69
N SER A 682 28.70 32.79 7.63
CA SER A 682 29.62 31.64 7.70
C SER A 682 31.05 32.03 7.32
N SER A 683 32.04 31.30 7.85
CA SER A 683 33.44 31.54 7.51
C SER A 683 33.74 31.09 6.06
N PRO A 684 34.66 31.75 5.34
CA PRO A 684 35.04 31.33 3.99
C PRO A 684 35.49 29.87 3.90
N ALA A 685 36.18 29.37 4.94
CA ALA A 685 36.61 27.97 5.00
C ALA A 685 35.40 27.02 5.07
N ALA A 686 34.44 27.31 5.95
CA ALA A 686 33.24 26.49 6.11
C ALA A 686 32.35 26.48 4.84
N ILE A 687 32.28 27.60 4.11
CA ILE A 687 31.53 27.67 2.84
C ILE A 687 32.16 26.74 1.79
N ARG A 688 33.50 26.75 1.65
CA ARG A 688 34.20 25.87 0.69
C ARG A 688 34.16 24.41 1.10
N GLU A 689 34.30 24.12 2.39
CA GLU A 689 34.18 22.76 2.92
C GLU A 689 32.79 22.18 2.65
N ALA A 690 31.72 22.96 2.88
CA ALA A 690 30.36 22.55 2.55
C ALA A 690 30.20 22.30 1.05
N LEU A 691 30.71 23.19 0.19
CA LEU A 691 30.66 23.01 -1.27
C LEU A 691 31.33 21.70 -1.70
N GLU A 692 32.56 21.44 -1.26
CA GLU A 692 33.31 20.23 -1.64
C GLU A 692 32.65 18.96 -1.09
N SER A 693 32.11 19.01 0.13
CA SER A 693 31.40 17.87 0.70
C SER A 693 30.12 17.53 -0.09
N MET A 694 29.36 18.55 -0.52
CA MET A 694 28.15 18.33 -1.32
C MET A 694 28.46 17.81 -2.73
N LYS A 695 29.57 18.24 -3.35
CA LYS A 695 30.05 17.65 -4.62
C LYS A 695 30.31 16.15 -4.48
N HIS A 696 31.00 15.77 -3.41
CA HIS A 696 31.30 14.36 -3.16
C HIS A 696 30.04 13.51 -3.00
N VAL A 697 28.98 14.05 -2.40
CA VAL A 697 27.65 13.40 -2.32
C VAL A 697 27.00 13.23 -3.69
N LEU A 698 27.02 14.28 -4.50
CA LEU A 698 26.38 14.30 -5.83
C LEU A 698 27.08 13.38 -6.83
N GLU A 699 28.40 13.24 -6.72
CA GLU A 699 29.21 12.40 -7.61
C GLU A 699 29.36 10.94 -7.13
N ALA A 700 28.70 10.56 -6.01
CA ALA A 700 28.83 9.23 -5.41
C ALA A 700 28.08 8.11 -6.16
N ALA A 701 27.04 8.45 -6.94
CA ALA A 701 26.22 7.46 -7.64
C ALA A 701 26.72 7.23 -9.08
N GLU A 702 26.43 8.17 -9.96
CA GLU A 702 26.82 8.12 -11.37
C GLU A 702 27.36 9.49 -11.83
N PRO A 703 28.12 9.54 -12.94
CA PRO A 703 28.53 10.81 -13.52
C PRO A 703 27.31 11.67 -13.86
N LEU A 704 27.24 12.86 -13.26
CA LEU A 704 26.12 13.80 -13.45
C LEU A 704 25.80 14.05 -14.92
N ASN A 705 24.51 14.04 -15.24
CA ASN A 705 24.01 14.35 -16.57
C ASN A 705 24.34 15.82 -16.97
N PRO A 706 24.22 16.21 -18.25
CA PRO A 706 24.54 17.58 -18.68
C PRO A 706 23.77 18.69 -17.93
N ALA A 707 22.51 18.46 -17.56
CA ALA A 707 21.68 19.43 -16.87
C ALA A 707 22.08 19.59 -15.39
N ALA A 708 22.38 18.49 -14.70
CA ALA A 708 22.90 18.52 -13.35
C ALA A 708 24.30 19.13 -13.27
N ARG A 709 25.18 18.88 -14.24
CA ARG A 709 26.48 19.56 -14.32
C ARG A 709 26.36 21.06 -14.49
N ALA A 710 25.41 21.52 -15.30
CA ALA A 710 25.13 22.95 -15.44
C ALA A 710 24.61 23.55 -14.12
N SER A 711 23.72 22.85 -13.44
CA SER A 711 23.17 23.24 -12.13
C SER A 711 24.25 23.28 -11.05
N LEU A 712 25.16 22.30 -11.05
CA LEU A 712 26.31 22.25 -10.15
C LEU A 712 27.24 23.44 -10.37
N ALA A 713 27.59 23.74 -11.63
CA ALA A 713 28.44 24.89 -11.97
C ALA A 713 27.81 26.24 -11.54
N GLU A 714 26.48 26.34 -11.61
CA GLU A 714 25.77 27.52 -11.10
C GLU A 714 25.90 27.64 -9.57
N MET A 715 25.73 26.53 -8.84
CA MET A 715 25.89 26.51 -7.38
C MET A 715 27.32 26.78 -6.95
N GLU A 716 28.32 26.24 -7.65
CA GLU A 716 29.74 26.54 -7.42
C GLU A 716 30.00 28.04 -7.52
N ARG A 717 29.47 28.69 -8.57
CA ARG A 717 29.61 30.13 -8.76
C ARG A 717 28.99 30.91 -7.59
N ILE A 718 27.81 30.50 -7.10
CA ILE A 718 27.13 31.13 -5.96
C ILE A 718 27.97 30.99 -4.68
N PHE A 719 28.42 29.77 -4.35
CA PHE A 719 29.21 29.49 -3.14
C PHE A 719 30.58 30.18 -3.16
N GLU A 720 31.30 30.15 -4.30
CA GLU A 720 32.60 30.82 -4.43
C GLU A 720 32.47 32.35 -4.36
N THR A 721 31.42 32.92 -4.96
CA THR A 721 31.16 34.36 -4.85
C THR A 721 30.91 34.75 -3.39
N ALA A 722 30.12 33.96 -2.65
CA ALA A 722 29.87 34.18 -1.23
C ALA A 722 31.15 34.03 -0.37
N ALA A 723 31.97 33.02 -0.64
CA ALA A 723 33.24 32.81 0.07
C ALA A 723 34.23 33.98 -0.15
N ARG A 724 34.31 34.52 -1.38
CA ARG A 724 35.10 35.72 -1.70
C ARG A 724 34.57 36.95 -0.96
N ALA A 725 33.26 37.17 -0.97
CA ALA A 725 32.63 38.29 -0.25
C ALA A 725 32.86 38.21 1.28
N ALA A 726 32.79 37.02 1.86
CA ALA A 726 33.09 36.78 3.28
C ALA A 726 34.58 37.00 3.62
N THR A 727 35.48 36.76 2.67
CA THR A 727 36.91 37.04 2.80
C THR A 727 37.16 38.56 2.80
N ALA A 728 36.55 39.28 1.85
CA ALA A 728 36.65 40.74 1.75
C ALA A 728 36.07 41.49 2.96
N LYS A 729 35.02 40.95 3.61
CA LYS A 729 34.46 41.51 4.87
C LYS A 729 35.37 41.28 6.09
N ARG A 730 36.32 40.33 6.04
CA ARG A 730 37.22 39.98 7.16
C ARG A 730 38.60 40.63 7.08
N GLU A 731 38.98 41.20 5.94
CA GLU A 731 40.17 42.06 5.89
C GLU A 731 39.89 43.35 6.69
N PRO A 732 40.69 43.69 7.71
CA PRO A 732 40.54 44.96 8.39
C PRO A 732 40.90 46.06 7.40
N SER A 733 39.95 46.95 7.10
CA SER A 733 40.26 48.23 6.47
C SER A 733 41.32 48.93 7.32
N ALA A 734 42.51 49.14 6.77
CA ALA A 734 43.63 49.79 7.43
C ALA A 734 43.20 51.12 8.08
N PRO A 735 43.68 51.45 9.30
CA PRO A 735 43.26 52.65 10.00
C PRO A 735 43.73 53.88 9.23
N THR A 736 42.78 54.69 8.78
CA THR A 736 43.05 56.00 8.18
C THR A 736 43.57 56.93 9.28
N ARG A 737 44.80 57.44 9.12
CA ARG A 737 45.46 58.43 10.00
C ARG A 737 44.53 59.63 10.29
N PRO A 738 44.31 60.01 11.55
CA PRO A 738 43.79 61.33 11.87
C PRO A 738 44.93 62.35 11.76
N ALA A 739 44.71 63.39 10.95
CA ALA A 739 45.59 64.56 10.89
C ALA A 739 45.48 65.37 12.20
N ALA A 740 46.63 65.82 12.69
CA ALA A 740 46.78 66.60 13.90
C ALA A 740 46.19 68.03 13.76
N ARG A 741 45.52 68.51 14.83
CA ARG A 741 45.49 69.94 15.16
C ARG A 741 45.49 70.17 16.67
N LYS A 742 46.26 71.18 17.07
CA LYS A 742 46.79 71.52 18.41
C LYS A 742 45.81 72.44 19.21
N PRO A 743 46.13 72.87 20.47
CA PRO A 743 45.23 72.75 21.63
C PRO A 743 44.72 74.10 22.20
N ALA A 744 43.73 74.06 23.11
CA ALA A 744 43.48 75.11 24.11
C ALA A 744 42.65 74.65 25.33
N ALA A 745 43.34 74.65 26.48
CA ALA A 745 42.95 75.01 27.85
C ALA A 745 41.48 75.03 28.36
N ALA A 746 41.30 74.26 29.46
CA ALA A 746 40.90 74.68 30.82
C ALA A 746 39.42 74.74 31.26
N LYS A 747 39.10 73.86 32.23
CA LYS A 747 38.51 74.06 33.59
C LYS A 747 37.51 72.93 33.90
N ARG A 748 37.83 72.01 34.82
CA ARG A 748 37.68 72.02 36.29
C ARG A 748 36.25 71.71 36.77
N ASP A 749 36.13 70.50 37.32
CA ASP A 749 35.65 70.15 38.66
C ASP A 749 34.39 69.28 38.82
N ALA A 750 34.59 68.34 39.76
CA ALA A 750 33.64 67.57 40.57
C ALA A 750 33.04 66.26 40.02
N ALA A 751 33.70 65.16 40.40
CA ALA A 751 33.08 63.89 40.81
C ALA A 751 32.76 63.95 42.33
N PRO A 752 32.33 62.88 43.04
CA PRO A 752 31.90 61.54 42.61
C PRO A 752 30.65 61.00 43.37
N ALA A 753 30.17 59.82 42.94
CA ALA A 753 29.65 58.70 43.75
C ALA A 753 28.58 57.95 42.90
N GLU A 754 28.45 56.64 42.86
CA GLU A 754 29.24 55.50 43.30
C GLU A 754 28.65 54.27 42.58
N SER A 755 29.46 53.23 42.48
CA SER A 755 29.26 51.93 41.82
C SER A 755 28.04 51.10 42.25
N ALA A 756 27.44 50.35 41.32
CA ALA A 756 27.30 48.88 41.39
C ALA A 756 26.54 48.29 40.18
N THR A 757 27.20 47.44 39.41
CA THR A 757 26.63 46.34 38.60
C THR A 757 26.55 45.08 39.50
N PRO A 758 25.94 43.92 39.12
CA PRO A 758 25.30 43.56 37.85
C PRO A 758 23.98 42.75 37.96
N ALA A 759 23.44 42.39 36.78
CA ALA A 759 22.86 41.08 36.42
C ALA A 759 21.37 41.01 36.04
N ALA A 760 21.18 40.46 34.84
CA ALA A 760 20.24 39.41 34.43
C ALA A 760 18.72 39.61 34.62
N ARG A 761 18.03 39.66 33.47
CA ARG A 761 16.60 39.33 33.30
C ARG A 761 16.29 37.89 33.73
N PRO A 762 15.02 37.62 34.07
CA PRO A 762 14.34 36.54 33.36
C PRO A 762 12.96 36.89 32.82
N ARG A 763 12.60 36.09 31.80
CA ARG A 763 11.36 36.04 31.02
C ARG A 763 10.13 35.80 31.92
N ARG A 764 9.02 36.45 31.58
CA ARG A 764 7.68 36.14 32.10
C ARG A 764 7.14 34.87 31.43
N ALA A 765 6.82 33.88 32.25
CA ALA A 765 5.91 32.78 31.92
C ALA A 765 4.46 33.26 32.07
N ALA A 766 3.59 32.86 31.15
CA ALA A 766 2.14 32.97 31.26
C ALA A 766 1.57 31.59 31.60
N THR A 767 0.87 31.52 32.72
CA THR A 767 0.04 30.39 33.16
C THR A 767 -1.38 30.89 33.42
N ALA A 768 -2.31 29.91 33.48
CA ALA A 768 -3.71 29.96 33.89
C ALA A 768 -4.73 30.15 32.73
N ALA A 769 -5.88 29.47 32.70
CA ALA A 769 -6.43 28.38 33.51
C ALA A 769 -7.71 27.88 32.84
N SER A 770 -8.09 26.65 33.19
CA SER A 770 -9.39 26.04 32.91
C SER A 770 -10.56 26.84 33.50
N ALA A 771 -11.70 26.85 32.82
CA ALA A 771 -12.99 27.16 33.45
C ALA A 771 -14.05 26.16 32.98
N LYS A 772 -14.52 25.35 33.93
CA LYS A 772 -15.82 24.66 33.89
C LYS A 772 -16.93 25.71 34.03
N SER A 773 -18.01 25.58 33.27
CA SER A 773 -19.35 25.93 33.78
C SER A 773 -20.44 25.27 32.94
N THR A 774 -21.30 24.51 33.61
CA THR A 774 -22.70 24.26 33.23
C THR A 774 -23.54 25.31 33.99
N PRO A 775 -24.73 25.70 33.50
CA PRO A 775 -25.93 25.09 34.08
C PRO A 775 -27.11 24.85 33.12
N GLN A 776 -28.00 24.01 33.64
CA GLN A 776 -29.31 23.51 33.23
C GLN A 776 -30.34 24.44 32.54
N ALA A 777 -31.11 23.77 31.67
CA ALA A 777 -32.58 23.74 31.53
C ALA A 777 -33.36 24.89 30.86
N ALA A 778 -34.04 24.55 29.75
CA ALA A 778 -35.49 24.76 29.58
C ALA A 778 -36.07 23.92 28.42
N VAL A 779 -37.30 23.45 28.64
CA VAL A 779 -38.11 22.53 27.82
C VAL A 779 -39.10 23.30 26.94
N LYS A 780 -39.56 22.66 25.85
CA LYS A 780 -40.82 22.80 25.06
C LYS A 780 -40.56 23.19 23.59
N ALA A 781 -40.82 22.35 22.59
CA ALA A 781 -42.04 21.68 22.11
C ALA A 781 -42.71 22.41 20.93
N ALA A 782 -42.92 21.63 19.86
CA ALA A 782 -43.96 21.71 18.82
C ALA A 782 -43.95 22.87 17.79
N ALA A 783 -43.86 22.51 16.50
CA ALA A 783 -45.02 22.42 15.59
C ALA A 783 -44.69 22.75 14.11
N ARG A 784 -44.99 21.76 13.26
CA ARG A 784 -45.48 21.82 11.86
C ARG A 784 -46.02 23.18 11.36
N LYS A 785 -45.66 23.52 10.10
CA LYS A 785 -46.55 23.87 8.96
C LYS A 785 -45.68 24.19 7.72
N GLN A 786 -45.67 23.36 6.67
CA GLN A 786 -46.46 23.50 5.44
C GLN A 786 -46.59 24.93 4.88
N ALA A 787 -45.91 25.19 3.76
CA ALA A 787 -46.37 26.11 2.72
C ALA A 787 -45.68 25.80 1.38
N ALA A 788 -46.48 25.49 0.37
CA ALA A 788 -46.22 25.61 -1.07
C ALA A 788 -47.50 26.23 -1.67
N PRO A 789 -47.56 26.65 -2.95
CA PRO A 789 -46.51 26.98 -3.92
C PRO A 789 -46.71 28.38 -4.55
N VAL A 790 -45.74 28.87 -5.34
CA VAL A 790 -45.95 29.98 -6.28
C VAL A 790 -45.71 29.50 -7.70
N ARG A 791 -46.70 29.78 -8.55
CA ARG A 791 -46.82 29.38 -9.96
C ARG A 791 -46.91 30.65 -10.79
N VAL A 792 -45.96 30.96 -11.67
CA VAL A 792 -46.14 32.00 -12.69
C VAL A 792 -45.43 31.66 -14.02
N ARG A 793 -46.29 31.42 -15.03
CA ARG A 793 -46.27 31.76 -16.48
C ARG A 793 -45.17 31.27 -17.45
N LYS A 794 -45.69 30.60 -18.50
CA LYS A 794 -45.19 30.52 -19.90
C LYS A 794 -45.40 31.84 -20.66
N PRO A 795 -44.69 32.03 -21.80
CA PRO A 795 -45.31 31.91 -23.14
C PRO A 795 -44.47 31.00 -24.10
N ALA A 796 -45.07 30.10 -24.89
CA ALA A 796 -45.60 30.26 -26.26
C ALA A 796 -44.52 30.55 -27.33
N THR A 797 -43.99 29.50 -27.98
CA THR A 797 -44.22 29.08 -29.40
C THR A 797 -43.48 29.88 -30.48
N ALA A 798 -42.55 29.20 -31.17
CA ALA A 798 -42.27 29.42 -32.60
C ALA A 798 -41.86 28.09 -33.25
N LYS A 799 -42.60 27.70 -34.29
CA LYS A 799 -42.27 26.61 -35.23
C LYS A 799 -41.46 27.20 -36.38
N ALA A 800 -40.41 26.51 -36.80
CA ALA A 800 -39.97 26.47 -38.20
C ALA A 800 -39.15 25.18 -38.45
N LYS A 801 -39.59 24.39 -39.43
CA LYS A 801 -38.86 23.33 -40.17
C LYS A 801 -38.24 24.00 -41.42
N PRO A 802 -37.56 23.27 -42.34
CA PRO A 802 -36.48 22.29 -42.18
C PRO A 802 -35.28 22.59 -43.12
N GLU A 803 -34.11 22.02 -42.86
CA GLU A 803 -33.21 21.43 -43.85
C GLU A 803 -32.28 20.43 -43.14
#